data_AF-A0A370TWY2-F1
#
_entry.id   AF-A0A370TWY2-F1
#
_cell.length_a   1.000
_cell.length_b   1.000
_cell.length_c   1.000
_cell.angle_alpha   90.00
_cell.angle_beta   90.00
_cell.angle_gamma   90.00
#
_symmetry.space_group_name_H-M   'P 1'
#
loop_
_entity.id
_entity.type
_entity.pdbx_description
1 polymer ?
#
loop_
_entity_poly.entity_id
_entity_poly.type
_entity_poly.pdbx_seq_one_letter_code
_entity_poly.pdbx_strand_id
1 'polypeptide(L)'
;MATLGAPTKKHKVTVVGSGNWGSTIAKIVAENTKAHPHLFEENVQMWVFEEEVTIAKDSKHYDASVGDGPQKLSTVINKCHENVKYLPNIALPKNVIANPSVVDAVKDSTILVFNLPHQFIGRISKQLEGNILPFARGISCIKGVNVTETEISLFSEWIGEGLGIYCGALSGANIASEIAAEKWSETTIAYDPPVIDSRAGTPAGPSPTSSQINLTVTDTDAKQKDARGRVTKARLVPVPGGYPALDHAVFKTLFHRPYFHVRLVSDVAGVSLGGALKNIVALAAGFVDGRGWGDNAKAAVMRVGLLEMVQFGKEFFGHSVNSGTFLEESCGVADLITSCSGGRNFKCAKMAVERGVSVDEVEKTELNGQKLQGTSTAKEVNSFLKSKGREDEYPLFKAIYDILEGRKSVDDIPDLVARADAYINQLVMAPTYHIENPNLGNSADTEDWRIRGYNPLTPPNLLQHEIPQTPKSKETVLNGRNETVAIVNGKDPKNRLLVIIGPCSIHDPEAALAYCDRLVALKQKYADDLLIVMRSYLEKPRTTVGWKGLINDPDIDGSFQINKGLRLSRQLFVDLTSKGMPLASEMLDTISPQFLADVLSVGAVGARTTESQLHRELASGLSFPVGFKNGTDGTLGVAIDAIGAVKHPHHFLSVTKPGVVAIVGTVGNEDCFVILRGGTKGTNYDAESIKEAKAALAKSGVNGRLMVDCSHGNSLKNHKNQPKVAATLAEQISKGEEAIMGVMIESNINEGAQKVPPEGKAGLKYGVSITDACIGWEDTESVLEGLAKAIQQRREVLKSTNSQS
;
A
#
# COMPACT_ATOMS: atom_id res chain seq x y z
N MET A 1 -9.65 35.99 26.64
CA MET A 1 -11.01 35.64 26.20
C MET A 1 -11.40 36.59 25.07
N ALA A 2 -11.29 36.16 23.82
CA ALA A 2 -11.93 36.82 22.69
C ALA A 2 -13.00 35.84 22.19
N THR A 3 -14.24 36.29 22.19
CA THR A 3 -15.44 35.54 21.84
C THR A 3 -15.40 35.07 20.38
N LEU A 4 -15.78 33.81 20.14
CA LEU A 4 -16.11 33.23 18.84
C LEU A 4 -17.35 33.94 18.26
N GLY A 5 -17.16 35.15 17.73
CA GLY A 5 -18.16 35.86 16.94
C GLY A 5 -18.17 35.35 15.50
N ALA A 6 -19.31 35.44 14.82
CA ALA A 6 -19.39 35.22 13.37
C ALA A 6 -18.44 36.20 12.64
N PRO A 7 -17.79 35.78 11.54
CA PRO A 7 -16.88 36.64 10.79
C PRO A 7 -17.58 37.93 10.35
N THR A 8 -16.93 39.07 10.57
CA THR A 8 -17.49 40.42 10.32
C THR A 8 -17.08 41.00 8.98
N LYS A 9 -16.14 40.36 8.27
CA LYS A 9 -15.64 40.74 6.94
C LYS A 9 -15.84 39.59 5.94
N LYS A 10 -15.81 39.93 4.65
CA LYS A 10 -16.01 39.00 3.54
C LYS A 10 -14.77 38.98 2.65
N HIS A 11 -14.49 37.87 2.01
CA HIS A 11 -13.39 37.75 1.07
C HIS A 11 -13.71 38.41 -0.26
N LYS A 12 -12.82 39.30 -0.71
CA LYS A 12 -12.81 39.82 -2.09
C LYS A 12 -11.94 38.90 -2.96
N VAL A 13 -12.46 38.54 -4.13
CA VAL A 13 -11.84 37.57 -5.04
C VAL A 13 -11.49 38.21 -6.38
N THR A 14 -10.28 37.96 -6.85
CA THR A 14 -9.79 38.46 -8.14
C THR A 14 -9.21 37.34 -8.98
N VAL A 15 -9.66 37.23 -10.23
CA VAL A 15 -9.10 36.34 -11.24
C VAL A 15 -8.07 37.10 -12.06
N VAL A 16 -6.80 36.73 -11.92
CA VAL A 16 -5.67 37.30 -12.63
C VAL A 16 -5.51 36.57 -13.96
N GLY A 17 -6.29 37.00 -14.95
CA GLY A 17 -6.25 36.49 -16.32
C GLY A 17 -7.64 36.34 -16.94
N SER A 18 -7.73 36.58 -18.25
CA SER A 18 -9.00 36.67 -18.99
C SER A 18 -9.01 35.85 -20.29
N GLY A 19 -8.07 34.91 -20.44
CA GLY A 19 -8.14 33.92 -21.52
C GLY A 19 -9.37 33.02 -21.38
N ASN A 20 -9.52 32.04 -22.27
CA ASN A 20 -10.66 31.10 -22.27
C ASN A 20 -10.89 30.48 -20.88
N TRP A 21 -9.84 29.92 -20.28
CA TRP A 21 -9.91 29.35 -18.92
C TRP A 21 -10.10 30.40 -17.81
N GLY A 22 -9.47 31.57 -17.92
CA GLY A 22 -9.64 32.65 -16.94
C GLY A 22 -11.07 33.19 -16.89
N SER A 23 -11.70 33.37 -18.07
CA SER A 23 -13.10 33.78 -18.17
C SER A 23 -14.06 32.72 -17.62
N THR A 24 -13.76 31.44 -17.84
CA THR A 24 -14.53 30.31 -17.29
C THR A 24 -14.47 30.28 -15.76
N ILE A 25 -13.27 30.44 -15.18
CA ILE A 25 -13.09 30.52 -13.73
C ILE A 25 -13.76 31.77 -13.15
N ALA A 26 -13.69 32.92 -13.83
CA ALA A 26 -14.39 34.13 -13.40
C ALA A 26 -15.91 33.94 -13.35
N LYS A 27 -16.50 33.22 -14.32
CA LYS A 27 -17.93 32.83 -14.30
C LYS A 27 -18.25 31.97 -13.07
N ILE A 28 -17.51 30.88 -12.84
CA ILE A 28 -17.73 29.96 -11.71
C ILE A 28 -17.64 30.71 -10.37
N VAL A 29 -16.56 31.47 -10.20
CA VAL A 29 -16.29 32.22 -8.98
C VAL A 29 -17.38 33.26 -8.74
N ALA A 30 -17.79 34.02 -9.77
CA ALA A 30 -18.84 35.04 -9.64
C ALA A 30 -20.23 34.46 -9.35
N GLU A 31 -20.57 33.27 -9.86
CA GLU A 31 -21.79 32.57 -9.47
C GLU A 31 -21.79 32.21 -7.98
N ASN A 32 -20.66 31.71 -7.47
CA ASN A 32 -20.53 31.30 -6.08
C ASN A 32 -20.37 32.47 -5.10
N THR A 33 -19.67 33.54 -5.46
CA THR A 33 -19.62 34.73 -4.59
C THR A 33 -21.00 35.35 -4.40
N LYS A 34 -21.83 35.35 -5.46
CA LYS A 34 -23.23 35.78 -5.39
C LYS A 34 -24.10 34.84 -4.56
N ALA A 35 -23.89 33.52 -4.67
CA ALA A 35 -24.64 32.53 -3.90
C ALA A 35 -24.27 32.50 -2.41
N HIS A 36 -23.05 32.93 -2.06
CA HIS A 36 -22.52 32.88 -0.69
C HIS A 36 -22.11 34.27 -0.16
N PRO A 37 -23.05 35.22 -0.03
CA PRO A 37 -22.76 36.61 0.34
C PRO A 37 -22.32 36.78 1.80
N HIS A 38 -22.34 35.71 2.60
CA HIS A 38 -21.81 35.69 3.97
C HIS A 38 -20.30 35.41 4.00
N LEU A 39 -19.72 34.82 2.94
CA LEU A 39 -18.30 34.53 2.84
C LEU A 39 -17.57 35.49 1.91
N PHE A 40 -18.22 35.91 0.81
CA PHE A 40 -17.56 36.64 -0.27
C PHE A 40 -18.25 37.98 -0.57
N GLU A 41 -17.48 38.94 -1.06
CA GLU A 41 -18.02 40.10 -1.75
C GLU A 41 -18.61 39.66 -3.10
N GLU A 42 -19.76 40.22 -3.48
CA GLU A 42 -20.47 39.78 -4.70
C GLU A 42 -19.64 40.01 -5.96
N ASN A 43 -18.98 41.16 -6.08
CA ASN A 43 -18.20 41.52 -7.28
C ASN A 43 -16.87 40.78 -7.34
N VAL A 44 -16.58 40.20 -8.51
CA VAL A 44 -15.33 39.52 -8.83
C VAL A 44 -14.58 40.34 -9.86
N GLN A 45 -13.35 40.74 -9.53
CA GLN A 45 -12.49 41.42 -10.50
C GLN A 45 -11.87 40.37 -11.43
N MET A 46 -11.85 40.65 -12.72
CA MET A 46 -11.13 39.86 -13.71
C MET A 46 -10.14 40.76 -14.43
N TRP A 47 -8.84 40.50 -14.24
CA TRP A 47 -7.83 41.27 -14.95
C TRP A 47 -7.82 40.92 -16.44
N VAL A 48 -7.98 41.94 -17.27
CA VAL A 48 -7.96 41.86 -18.73
C VAL A 48 -6.71 42.55 -19.24
N PHE A 49 -5.87 41.84 -19.99
CA PHE A 49 -4.83 42.51 -20.76
C PHE A 49 -5.53 43.34 -21.83
N GLU A 50 -5.40 44.66 -21.77
CA GLU A 50 -6.17 45.54 -22.65
C GLU A 50 -5.74 45.37 -24.11
N GLU A 51 -6.70 45.02 -24.93
CA GLU A 51 -6.55 44.82 -26.36
C GLU A 51 -7.70 45.49 -27.09
N GLU A 52 -7.45 45.88 -28.34
CA GLU A 52 -8.50 46.37 -29.21
C GLU A 52 -9.15 45.21 -29.96
N VAL A 53 -10.49 45.18 -29.96
CA VAL A 53 -11.30 44.19 -30.65
C VAL A 53 -12.32 44.87 -31.56
N THR A 54 -12.55 44.29 -32.72
CA THR A 54 -13.62 44.68 -33.64
C THR A 54 -14.73 43.64 -33.55
N ILE A 55 -15.97 44.09 -33.36
CA ILE A 55 -17.14 43.21 -33.31
C ILE A 55 -17.68 43.08 -34.73
N ALA A 56 -17.78 41.85 -35.24
CA ALA A 56 -18.29 41.59 -36.58
C ALA A 56 -19.78 41.98 -36.71
N LYS A 57 -20.21 42.38 -37.91
CA LYS A 57 -21.59 42.85 -38.21
C LYS A 57 -22.68 41.82 -37.94
N ASP A 58 -22.32 40.54 -38.02
CA ASP A 58 -23.19 39.39 -37.75
C ASP A 58 -23.24 39.01 -36.26
N SER A 59 -22.44 39.65 -35.41
CA SER A 59 -22.48 39.43 -33.96
C SER A 59 -23.70 40.09 -33.32
N LYS A 60 -24.31 39.39 -32.36
CA LYS A 60 -25.40 39.92 -31.51
C LYS A 60 -25.04 41.17 -30.70
N HIS A 61 -23.74 41.45 -30.55
CA HIS A 61 -23.21 42.61 -29.81
C HIS A 61 -22.75 43.76 -30.72
N TYR A 62 -23.02 43.69 -32.04
CA TYR A 62 -22.65 44.75 -32.98
C TYR A 62 -23.38 46.06 -32.64
N ASP A 63 -22.62 47.16 -32.59
CA ASP A 63 -23.14 48.49 -32.32
C ASP A 63 -22.94 49.38 -33.55
N ALA A 64 -24.03 49.68 -34.26
CA ALA A 64 -24.01 50.47 -35.47
C ALA A 64 -23.47 51.90 -35.25
N SER A 65 -23.45 52.41 -34.01
CA SER A 65 -22.89 53.71 -33.68
C SER A 65 -21.35 53.71 -33.61
N VAL A 66 -20.74 52.55 -33.36
CA VAL A 66 -19.28 52.35 -33.32
C VAL A 66 -18.75 51.79 -34.64
N GLY A 67 -19.61 51.12 -35.41
CA GLY A 67 -19.26 50.55 -36.72
C GLY A 67 -18.21 49.45 -36.60
N ASP A 68 -17.27 49.40 -37.56
CA ASP A 68 -16.15 48.45 -37.58
C ASP A 68 -14.92 48.98 -36.80
N GLY A 69 -15.10 50.00 -35.95
CA GLY A 69 -14.04 50.62 -35.17
C GLY A 69 -13.51 49.75 -34.02
N PRO A 70 -12.21 49.85 -33.68
CA PRO A 70 -11.62 49.12 -32.55
C PRO A 70 -12.23 49.58 -31.21
N GLN A 71 -12.56 48.62 -30.35
CA GLN A 71 -13.07 48.84 -29.01
C GLN A 71 -12.17 48.17 -27.97
N LYS A 72 -12.03 48.78 -26.79
CA LYS A 72 -11.30 48.19 -25.67
C LYS A 72 -12.01 46.92 -25.18
N LEU A 73 -11.30 45.80 -25.14
CA LEU A 73 -11.85 44.50 -24.73
C LEU A 73 -12.47 44.55 -23.33
N SER A 74 -11.85 45.25 -22.37
CA SER A 74 -12.40 45.40 -21.01
C SER A 74 -13.77 46.09 -21.01
N THR A 75 -13.94 47.12 -21.85
CA THR A 75 -15.19 47.87 -21.99
C THR A 75 -16.27 47.02 -22.65
N VAL A 76 -15.90 46.26 -23.68
CA VAL A 76 -16.82 45.32 -24.37
C VAL A 76 -17.31 44.25 -23.40
N ILE A 77 -16.41 43.65 -22.61
CA ILE A 77 -16.78 42.64 -21.61
C ILE A 77 -17.75 43.21 -20.58
N ASN A 78 -17.47 44.40 -20.03
CA ASN A 78 -18.34 45.02 -19.03
C ASN A 78 -19.71 45.44 -19.60
N LYS A 79 -19.78 45.88 -20.86
CA LYS A 79 -21.04 46.27 -21.52
C LYS A 79 -21.88 45.05 -21.92
N CYS A 80 -21.25 44.03 -22.50
CA CYS A 80 -21.93 42.89 -23.11
C CYS A 80 -22.06 41.70 -22.17
N HIS A 81 -21.29 41.69 -21.07
CA HIS A 81 -21.11 40.55 -20.17
C HIS A 81 -20.73 39.27 -20.94
N GLU A 82 -19.81 39.40 -21.89
CA GLU A 82 -19.31 38.30 -22.71
C GLU A 82 -17.87 38.61 -23.13
N ASN A 83 -16.98 37.62 -23.02
CA ASN A 83 -15.63 37.75 -23.57
C ASN A 83 -15.62 37.33 -25.04
N VAL A 84 -16.02 38.25 -25.90
CA VAL A 84 -16.19 38.04 -27.34
C VAL A 84 -14.94 37.51 -28.06
N LYS A 85 -13.75 37.70 -27.48
CA LYS A 85 -12.48 37.23 -28.06
C LYS A 85 -12.10 35.84 -27.59
N TYR A 86 -12.12 35.60 -26.27
CA TYR A 86 -11.54 34.39 -25.69
C TYR A 86 -12.57 33.34 -25.25
N LEU A 87 -13.83 33.73 -25.06
CA LEU A 87 -14.94 32.85 -24.69
C LEU A 87 -16.25 33.35 -25.34
N PRO A 88 -16.33 33.34 -26.69
CA PRO A 88 -17.52 33.82 -27.39
C PRO A 88 -18.73 32.92 -27.11
N ASN A 89 -19.92 33.51 -27.19
CA ASN A 89 -21.23 32.87 -27.01
C ASN A 89 -21.55 32.37 -25.59
N ILE A 90 -20.71 32.66 -24.59
CA ILE A 90 -21.01 32.37 -23.18
C ILE A 90 -21.27 33.67 -22.44
N ALA A 91 -22.43 33.75 -21.78
CA ALA A 91 -22.76 34.86 -20.90
C ALA A 91 -21.96 34.77 -19.59
N LEU A 92 -21.29 35.85 -19.23
CA LEU A 92 -20.65 36.04 -17.93
C LEU A 92 -21.65 36.66 -16.93
N PRO A 93 -21.58 36.30 -15.64
CA PRO A 93 -22.37 36.96 -14.60
C PRO A 93 -22.10 38.47 -14.55
N LYS A 94 -23.14 39.26 -14.26
CA LYS A 94 -23.03 40.74 -14.24
C LYS A 94 -22.08 41.29 -13.18
N ASN A 95 -21.80 40.49 -12.15
CA ASN A 95 -20.86 40.79 -11.07
C ASN A 95 -19.40 40.42 -11.42
N VAL A 96 -19.11 39.99 -12.65
CA VAL A 96 -17.73 39.94 -13.18
C VAL A 96 -17.37 41.31 -13.74
N ILE A 97 -16.32 41.92 -13.18
CA ILE A 97 -15.85 43.25 -13.57
C ILE A 97 -14.50 43.11 -14.29
N ALA A 98 -14.48 43.35 -15.60
CA ALA A 98 -13.27 43.38 -16.40
C ALA A 98 -12.46 44.65 -16.10
N ASN A 99 -11.20 44.46 -15.69
CA ASN A 99 -10.33 45.55 -15.28
C ASN A 99 -9.00 45.52 -16.07
N PRO A 100 -8.63 46.60 -16.78
CA PRO A 100 -7.40 46.62 -17.56
C PRO A 100 -6.12 46.78 -16.73
N SER A 101 -6.25 47.26 -15.49
CA SER A 101 -5.12 47.46 -14.57
C SER A 101 -5.02 46.29 -13.59
N VAL A 102 -3.93 45.53 -13.67
CA VAL A 102 -3.73 44.38 -12.78
C VAL A 102 -3.61 44.80 -11.32
N VAL A 103 -2.97 45.95 -11.06
CA VAL A 103 -2.80 46.52 -9.71
C VAL A 103 -4.14 46.99 -9.13
N ASP A 104 -4.97 47.62 -9.95
CA ASP A 104 -6.30 48.05 -9.52
C ASP A 104 -7.23 46.85 -9.27
N ALA A 105 -7.16 45.84 -10.15
CA ALA A 105 -7.97 44.63 -10.02
C ALA A 105 -7.71 43.89 -8.71
N VAL A 106 -6.46 43.72 -8.29
CA VAL A 106 -6.12 42.98 -7.06
C VAL A 106 -6.27 43.81 -5.79
N LYS A 107 -6.53 45.12 -5.89
CA LYS A 107 -6.62 46.00 -4.74
C LYS A 107 -7.61 45.47 -3.71
N ASP A 108 -7.20 45.39 -2.45
CA ASP A 108 -7.98 44.86 -1.32
C ASP A 108 -8.44 43.40 -1.48
N SER A 109 -7.94 42.66 -2.47
CA SER A 109 -8.33 41.27 -2.70
C SER A 109 -7.65 40.33 -1.73
N THR A 110 -8.44 39.49 -1.07
CA THR A 110 -7.94 38.49 -0.12
C THR A 110 -7.66 37.14 -0.76
N ILE A 111 -8.32 36.84 -1.89
CA ILE A 111 -8.12 35.62 -2.68
C ILE A 111 -7.73 36.02 -4.11
N LEU A 112 -6.61 35.49 -4.59
CA LEU A 112 -6.10 35.70 -5.94
C LEU A 112 -6.10 34.37 -6.70
N VAL A 113 -6.75 34.32 -7.86
CA VAL A 113 -6.79 33.12 -8.71
C VAL A 113 -6.00 33.39 -9.98
N PHE A 114 -4.89 32.69 -10.16
CA PHE A 114 -3.95 32.96 -11.26
C PHE A 114 -4.25 32.08 -12.48
N ASN A 115 -4.70 32.71 -13.57
CA ASN A 115 -5.12 32.07 -14.82
C ASN A 115 -4.45 32.73 -16.04
N LEU A 116 -3.13 32.80 -16.03
CA LEU A 116 -2.33 33.38 -17.12
C LEU A 116 -1.38 32.35 -17.73
N PRO A 117 -0.97 32.53 -19.00
CA PRO A 117 0.12 31.75 -19.58
C PRO A 117 1.41 31.92 -18.76
N HIS A 118 2.15 30.82 -18.56
CA HIS A 118 3.31 30.79 -17.65
C HIS A 118 4.37 31.85 -17.96
N GLN A 119 4.57 32.19 -19.24
CA GLN A 119 5.52 33.21 -19.71
C GLN A 119 5.26 34.61 -19.13
N PHE A 120 4.04 34.89 -18.65
CA PHE A 120 3.69 36.18 -18.07
C PHE A 120 3.81 36.22 -16.54
N ILE A 121 4.02 35.09 -15.86
CA ILE A 121 4.09 35.02 -14.39
C ILE A 121 5.14 36.00 -13.86
N GLY A 122 6.37 35.95 -14.38
CA GLY A 122 7.45 36.81 -13.88
C GLY A 122 7.16 38.31 -14.00
N ARG A 123 6.54 38.75 -15.11
CA ARG A 123 6.17 40.17 -15.30
C ARG A 123 5.03 40.59 -14.37
N ILE A 124 4.00 39.74 -14.26
CA ILE A 124 2.81 40.05 -13.46
C ILE A 124 3.14 39.99 -11.97
N SER A 125 3.89 39.00 -11.50
CA SER A 125 4.33 38.93 -10.10
C SER A 125 5.12 40.18 -9.70
N LYS A 126 6.01 40.71 -10.57
CA LYS A 126 6.71 41.98 -10.31
C LYS A 126 5.81 43.20 -10.24
N GLN A 127 4.73 43.25 -11.03
CA GLN A 127 3.76 44.35 -10.96
C GLN A 127 2.92 44.29 -9.69
N LEU A 128 2.65 43.07 -9.20
CA LEU A 128 1.85 42.82 -8.01
C LEU A 128 2.64 42.92 -6.70
N GLU A 129 3.96 42.80 -6.76
CA GLU A 129 4.85 42.95 -5.62
C GLU A 129 4.61 44.29 -4.90
N GLY A 130 4.33 44.23 -3.59
CA GLY A 130 3.99 45.40 -2.78
C GLY A 130 2.59 46.01 -3.01
N ASN A 131 1.81 45.49 -3.96
CA ASN A 131 0.50 46.01 -4.35
C ASN A 131 -0.68 45.09 -3.97
N ILE A 132 -0.41 43.99 -3.26
CA ILE A 132 -1.42 43.06 -2.76
C ILE A 132 -1.53 43.12 -1.24
N LEU A 133 -2.64 42.61 -0.69
CA LEU A 133 -2.74 42.43 0.76
C LEU A 133 -1.68 41.40 1.21
N PRO A 134 -0.89 41.68 2.27
CA PRO A 134 0.20 40.80 2.70
C PRO A 134 -0.30 39.46 3.25
N PHE A 135 -1.58 39.37 3.62
CA PHE A 135 -2.24 38.14 4.07
C PHE A 135 -3.12 37.50 2.97
N ALA A 136 -3.05 37.95 1.73
CA ALA A 136 -3.79 37.33 0.64
C ALA A 136 -3.35 35.86 0.44
N ARG A 137 -4.21 35.05 -0.18
CA ARG A 137 -3.92 33.66 -0.56
C ARG A 137 -4.20 33.44 -2.03
N GLY A 138 -3.41 32.57 -2.64
CA GLY A 138 -3.45 32.26 -4.06
C GLY A 138 -4.00 30.88 -4.38
N ILE A 139 -4.63 30.72 -5.55
CA ILE A 139 -4.79 29.44 -6.23
C ILE A 139 -4.24 29.59 -7.64
N SER A 140 -3.22 28.79 -7.98
CA SER A 140 -2.70 28.72 -9.34
C SER A 140 -3.52 27.75 -10.18
N CYS A 141 -4.13 28.24 -11.25
CA CYS A 141 -4.74 27.41 -12.30
C CYS A 141 -3.78 27.17 -13.48
N ILE A 142 -2.50 27.50 -13.31
CA ILE A 142 -1.49 27.42 -14.36
C ILE A 142 -0.94 26.00 -14.39
N LYS A 143 -1.25 25.27 -15.47
CA LYS A 143 -0.70 23.92 -15.72
C LYS A 143 0.78 24.04 -16.04
N GLY A 144 1.63 23.23 -15.40
CA GLY A 144 3.07 23.14 -15.70
C GLY A 144 3.99 23.25 -14.49
N VAL A 145 5.28 23.09 -14.76
CA VAL A 145 6.38 23.24 -13.81
C VAL A 145 7.45 24.14 -14.45
N ASN A 146 8.22 24.83 -13.63
CA ASN A 146 9.40 25.55 -14.07
C ASN A 146 10.63 24.67 -13.84
N VAL A 147 11.36 24.36 -14.91
CA VAL A 147 12.52 23.46 -14.84
C VAL A 147 13.77 24.19 -15.32
N THR A 148 14.81 24.17 -14.52
CA THR A 148 16.18 24.53 -14.90
C THR A 148 17.02 23.26 -15.00
N GLU A 149 18.25 23.36 -15.50
CA GLU A 149 19.15 22.20 -15.58
C GLU A 149 19.36 21.51 -14.22
N THR A 150 19.25 22.23 -13.10
CA THR A 150 19.57 21.71 -11.77
C THR A 150 18.35 21.55 -10.85
N GLU A 151 17.29 22.31 -11.09
CA GLU A 151 16.12 22.40 -10.21
C GLU A 151 14.80 22.39 -10.96
N ILE A 152 13.79 21.78 -10.34
CA ILE A 152 12.39 21.85 -10.75
C ILE A 152 11.58 22.53 -9.65
N SER A 153 10.75 23.50 -10.00
CA SER A 153 9.86 24.24 -9.10
C SER A 153 8.43 24.32 -9.63
N LEU A 154 7.47 24.46 -8.72
CA LEU A 154 6.06 24.56 -9.08
C LEU A 154 5.70 26.04 -9.37
N PHE A 155 4.78 26.30 -10.31
CA PHE A 155 4.31 27.67 -10.54
C PHE A 155 3.57 28.25 -9.34
N SER A 156 2.88 27.43 -8.56
CA SER A 156 2.27 27.84 -7.28
C SER A 156 3.32 28.37 -6.31
N GLU A 157 4.44 27.66 -6.15
CA GLU A 157 5.57 28.09 -5.31
C GLU A 157 6.21 29.36 -5.85
N TRP A 158 6.46 29.45 -7.17
CA TRP A 158 7.07 30.63 -7.76
C TRP A 158 6.20 31.89 -7.57
N ILE A 159 4.88 31.77 -7.73
CA ILE A 159 3.94 32.85 -7.44
C ILE A 159 3.97 33.21 -5.96
N GLY A 160 3.90 32.20 -5.07
CA GLY A 160 3.88 32.40 -3.63
C GLY A 160 5.14 33.07 -3.10
N GLU A 161 6.32 32.61 -3.54
CA GLU A 161 7.61 33.20 -3.17
C GLU A 161 7.77 34.63 -3.70
N GLY A 162 7.39 34.88 -4.94
CA GLY A 162 7.51 36.20 -5.56
C GLY A 162 6.58 37.25 -4.95
N LEU A 163 5.47 36.83 -4.34
CA LEU A 163 4.46 37.73 -3.77
C LEU A 163 4.40 37.72 -2.25
N GLY A 164 5.14 36.82 -1.59
CA GLY A 164 5.09 36.67 -0.13
C GLY A 164 3.79 36.08 0.41
N ILE A 165 3.09 35.27 -0.40
CA ILE A 165 1.79 34.66 -0.05
C ILE A 165 1.82 33.14 -0.22
N TYR A 166 0.90 32.43 0.42
CA TYR A 166 0.69 31.01 0.15
C TYR A 166 -0.20 30.82 -1.08
N CYS A 167 0.16 29.87 -1.95
CA CYS A 167 -0.55 29.61 -3.19
C CYS A 167 -0.77 28.10 -3.38
N GLY A 168 -2.03 27.69 -3.46
CA GLY A 168 -2.42 26.33 -3.83
C GLY A 168 -2.42 26.12 -5.36
N ALA A 169 -2.92 24.97 -5.80
CA ALA A 169 -2.98 24.63 -7.22
C ALA A 169 -4.35 24.03 -7.60
N LEU A 170 -4.79 24.26 -8.84
CA LEU A 170 -5.99 23.66 -9.42
C LEU A 170 -5.61 22.97 -10.73
N SER A 171 -5.91 21.68 -10.83
CA SER A 171 -5.79 20.90 -12.06
C SER A 171 -6.89 19.83 -12.14
N GLY A 172 -7.16 19.33 -13.34
CA GLY A 172 -8.28 18.45 -13.62
C GLY A 172 -8.59 18.38 -15.11
N ALA A 173 -9.50 17.47 -15.46
CA ALA A 173 -10.05 17.27 -16.80
C ALA A 173 -10.91 18.46 -17.25
N ASN A 174 -10.25 19.61 -17.40
CA ASN A 174 -10.89 20.91 -17.48
C ASN A 174 -10.86 21.45 -18.91
N ILE A 175 -11.84 21.06 -19.72
CA ILE A 175 -12.07 21.68 -21.03
C ILE A 175 -12.88 22.95 -20.81
N ALA A 176 -12.21 24.11 -20.86
CA ALA A 176 -12.76 25.42 -20.49
C ALA A 176 -14.13 25.71 -21.14
N SER A 177 -14.23 25.56 -22.47
CA SER A 177 -15.46 25.85 -23.20
C SER A 177 -16.63 24.92 -22.87
N GLU A 178 -16.36 23.68 -22.46
CA GLU A 178 -17.41 22.75 -22.02
C GLU A 178 -17.94 23.11 -20.64
N ILE A 179 -17.03 23.42 -19.71
CA ILE A 179 -17.37 23.85 -18.36
C ILE A 179 -18.13 25.19 -18.40
N ALA A 180 -17.69 26.12 -19.25
CA ALA A 180 -18.35 27.41 -19.45
C ALA A 180 -19.78 27.25 -20.01
N ALA A 181 -20.01 26.21 -20.81
CA ALA A 181 -21.32 25.79 -21.31
C ALA A 181 -22.08 24.88 -20.33
N GLU A 182 -21.61 24.79 -19.07
CA GLU A 182 -22.23 24.05 -17.97
C GLU A 182 -22.36 22.53 -18.22
N LYS A 183 -21.49 21.98 -19.07
CA LYS A 183 -21.33 20.53 -19.17
C LYS A 183 -20.59 20.02 -17.94
N TRP A 184 -21.01 18.85 -17.48
CA TRP A 184 -20.49 18.24 -16.26
C TRP A 184 -18.99 17.91 -16.38
N SER A 185 -18.22 18.30 -15.36
CA SER A 185 -16.82 17.92 -15.21
C SER A 185 -16.42 17.82 -13.74
N GLU A 186 -15.25 17.21 -13.50
CA GLU A 186 -14.63 17.11 -12.18
C GLU A 186 -13.22 17.72 -12.20
N THR A 187 -12.83 18.39 -11.12
CA THR A 187 -11.48 18.94 -10.92
C THR A 187 -10.97 18.67 -9.52
N THR A 188 -9.66 18.79 -9.35
CA THR A 188 -9.01 18.75 -8.04
C THR A 188 -8.38 20.11 -7.72
N ILE A 189 -8.58 20.59 -6.49
CA ILE A 189 -7.87 21.73 -5.92
C ILE A 189 -6.99 21.21 -4.79
N ALA A 190 -5.70 21.53 -4.85
CA ALA A 190 -4.80 21.35 -3.73
C ALA A 190 -4.61 22.66 -2.99
N TYR A 191 -4.84 22.61 -1.68
CA TYR A 191 -4.57 23.71 -0.78
C TYR A 191 -4.29 23.15 0.61
N ASP A 192 -3.05 23.24 1.10
CA ASP A 192 -2.71 22.84 2.47
C ASP A 192 -2.68 24.09 3.36
N PRO A 193 -3.68 24.30 4.24
CA PRO A 193 -3.78 25.55 4.99
C PRO A 193 -2.50 25.82 5.80
N PRO A 194 -1.87 27.01 5.64
CA PRO A 194 -0.73 27.38 6.45
C PRO A 194 -1.06 27.31 7.95
N VAL A 195 -0.15 26.76 8.75
CA VAL A 195 -0.31 26.67 10.22
C VAL A 195 -0.65 28.03 10.85
N ILE A 196 -0.13 29.13 10.27
CA ILE A 196 -0.37 30.50 10.72
C ILE A 196 -1.84 30.96 10.54
N ASP A 197 -2.61 30.29 9.69
CA ASP A 197 -4.03 30.56 9.43
C ASP A 197 -4.98 29.60 10.18
N SER A 198 -4.42 28.56 10.83
CA SER A 198 -5.21 27.55 11.55
C SER A 198 -5.89 28.16 12.78
N ARG A 199 -7.23 28.17 12.79
CA ARG A 199 -8.06 28.83 13.81
C ARG A 199 -9.03 27.94 14.58
N ALA A 200 -8.99 26.63 14.40
CA ALA A 200 -9.78 25.71 15.19
C ALA A 200 -8.99 24.41 15.45
N GLY A 201 -9.19 23.83 16.63
CA GLY A 201 -8.90 22.42 16.87
C GLY A 201 -10.03 21.59 16.27
N THR A 202 -9.71 20.58 15.48
CA THR A 202 -10.70 19.80 14.74
C THR A 202 -10.94 18.44 15.42
N PRO A 203 -12.19 18.13 15.81
CA PRO A 203 -12.68 16.76 15.94
C PRO A 203 -13.47 16.39 14.67
N ALA A 204 -12.85 15.67 13.72
CA ALA A 204 -13.53 14.84 12.71
C ALA A 204 -12.50 14.14 11.79
N GLY A 205 -12.30 12.82 11.97
CA GLY A 205 -11.52 11.94 11.08
C GLY A 205 -10.08 11.64 11.55
N PRO A 206 -9.57 10.40 11.38
CA PRO A 206 -8.30 9.98 11.96
C PRO A 206 -7.15 10.48 11.07
N SER A 207 -6.56 11.61 11.42
CA SER A 207 -5.17 11.93 11.08
C SER A 207 -4.48 12.55 12.30
N PRO A 208 -3.18 12.28 12.51
CA PRO A 208 -2.51 12.50 13.77
C PRO A 208 -1.79 13.84 13.74
N THR A 209 -2.31 14.78 14.50
CA THR A 209 -1.51 15.80 15.20
C THR A 209 -2.45 16.45 16.18
N SER A 210 -2.34 16.07 17.45
CA SER A 210 -2.95 16.82 18.53
C SER A 210 -2.23 18.18 18.62
N SER A 211 -2.64 19.15 17.81
CA SER A 211 -2.23 20.52 18.00
C SER A 211 -2.94 21.06 19.23
N GLN A 212 -2.19 21.16 20.33
CA GLN A 212 -2.54 22.10 21.39
C GLN A 212 -2.72 23.47 20.73
N ILE A 213 -3.78 24.20 21.10
CA ILE A 213 -4.02 25.57 20.64
C ILE A 213 -2.80 26.40 21.05
N ASN A 214 -1.86 26.63 20.13
CA ASN A 214 -0.68 27.42 20.41
C ASN A 214 -1.09 28.90 20.25
N LEU A 215 -1.44 29.54 21.36
CA LEU A 215 -1.89 30.93 21.42
C LEU A 215 -0.77 31.95 21.10
N THR A 216 0.44 31.47 20.80
CA THR A 216 1.60 32.25 20.42
C THR A 216 2.18 31.71 19.12
N VAL A 217 1.88 32.37 17.99
CA VAL A 217 2.59 32.19 16.71
C VAL A 217 4.05 32.56 16.94
N THR A 218 4.96 31.59 16.81
CA THR A 218 6.41 31.79 16.94
C THR A 218 7.04 32.18 15.61
N ASP A 219 8.25 32.77 15.60
CA ASP A 219 8.99 33.07 14.36
C ASP A 219 9.29 31.81 13.51
N THR A 220 9.24 30.62 14.14
CA THR A 220 9.32 29.32 13.47
C THR A 220 8.04 28.95 12.70
N ASP A 221 6.86 29.38 13.14
CA ASP A 221 5.58 29.11 12.47
C ASP A 221 5.37 29.97 11.21
N ALA A 222 6.13 31.07 11.09
CA ALA A 222 6.12 31.96 9.92
C ALA A 222 7.01 31.46 8.76
N LYS A 223 7.83 30.42 8.99
CA LYS A 223 8.75 29.82 8.02
C LYS A 223 8.14 28.52 7.48
N GLN A 224 7.55 28.56 6.30
CA GLN A 224 7.01 27.37 5.64
C GLN A 224 8.11 26.53 4.98
N LYS A 225 7.80 25.26 4.73
CA LYS A 225 8.57 24.38 3.86
C LYS A 225 7.92 24.31 2.47
N ASP A 226 8.72 24.32 1.41
CA ASP A 226 8.29 24.07 0.04
C ASP A 226 7.89 22.59 -0.14
N ALA A 227 7.38 22.22 -1.32
CA ALA A 227 6.97 20.84 -1.64
C ALA A 227 8.11 19.81 -1.52
N ARG A 228 9.36 20.26 -1.42
CA ARG A 228 10.58 19.45 -1.26
C ARG A 228 11.13 19.49 0.18
N GLY A 229 10.41 20.12 1.11
CA GLY A 229 10.79 20.22 2.52
C GLY A 229 11.79 21.34 2.85
N ARG A 230 12.11 22.24 1.90
CA ARG A 230 13.08 23.34 2.08
C ARG A 230 12.38 24.56 2.69
N VAL A 231 13.02 25.25 3.62
CA VAL A 231 12.45 26.48 4.21
C VAL A 231 12.33 27.57 3.13
N THR A 232 11.11 28.07 2.90
CA THR A 232 10.82 29.11 1.91
C THR A 232 11.42 30.44 2.34
N LYS A 233 11.81 31.29 1.37
CA LYS A 233 12.27 32.66 1.65
C LYS A 233 11.11 33.61 2.01
N ALA A 234 9.89 33.29 1.60
CA ALA A 234 8.70 34.06 1.90
C ALA A 234 8.25 33.90 3.36
N ARG A 235 7.90 35.03 4.00
CA ARG A 235 7.34 35.08 5.35
C ARG A 235 5.85 35.39 5.24
N LEU A 236 5.01 34.46 5.66
CA LEU A 236 3.55 34.63 5.57
C LEU A 236 3.01 35.53 6.68
N VAL A 237 1.97 36.31 6.34
CA VAL A 237 1.18 37.09 7.30
C VAL A 237 -0.16 36.36 7.55
N PRO A 238 -0.60 36.20 8.82
CA PRO A 238 -1.86 35.53 9.14
C PRO A 238 -3.05 36.28 8.57
N VAL A 239 -4.03 35.54 8.04
CA VAL A 239 -5.34 36.10 7.65
C VAL A 239 -6.00 36.72 8.90
N PRO A 240 -6.48 37.99 8.92
CA PRO A 240 -7.02 38.63 10.14
C PRO A 240 -8.28 37.99 10.73
N GLY A 241 -8.49 38.15 12.04
CA GLY A 241 -9.59 37.54 12.84
C GLY A 241 -11.01 37.73 12.31
N GLY A 242 -11.25 38.85 11.62
CA GLY A 242 -12.57 39.22 11.11
C GLY A 242 -12.98 38.54 9.80
N TYR A 243 -12.07 37.85 9.11
CA TYR A 243 -12.38 37.11 7.88
C TYR A 243 -12.68 35.64 8.18
N PRO A 244 -13.50 34.96 7.34
CA PRO A 244 -13.59 33.51 7.34
C PRO A 244 -12.21 32.84 7.22
N ALA A 245 -12.08 31.61 7.72
CA ALA A 245 -10.86 30.83 7.55
C ALA A 245 -10.72 30.41 6.08
N LEU A 246 -9.50 30.47 5.53
CA LEU A 246 -9.22 29.99 4.17
C LEU A 246 -8.77 28.53 4.24
N ASP A 247 -9.76 27.63 4.19
CA ASP A 247 -9.59 26.18 4.27
C ASP A 247 -10.26 25.45 3.09
N HIS A 248 -10.24 24.12 3.11
CA HIS A 248 -10.88 23.28 2.08
C HIS A 248 -12.37 23.59 1.90
N ALA A 249 -13.09 23.92 2.97
CA ALA A 249 -14.53 24.19 2.89
C ALA A 249 -14.79 25.50 2.13
N VAL A 250 -14.01 26.55 2.40
CA VAL A 250 -14.15 27.84 1.71
C VAL A 250 -13.71 27.73 0.25
N PHE A 251 -12.60 27.06 -0.07
CA PHE A 251 -12.20 26.86 -1.47
C PHE A 251 -13.15 25.96 -2.23
N LYS A 252 -13.69 24.90 -1.61
CA LYS A 252 -14.74 24.09 -2.22
C LYS A 252 -15.97 24.95 -2.50
N THR A 253 -16.41 25.78 -1.55
CA THR A 253 -17.56 26.67 -1.75
C THR A 253 -17.31 27.68 -2.87
N LEU A 254 -16.08 28.20 -3.00
CA LEU A 254 -15.73 29.19 -4.02
C LEU A 254 -15.77 28.62 -5.44
N PHE A 255 -15.34 27.37 -5.64
CA PHE A 255 -15.20 26.80 -6.98
C PHE A 255 -16.29 25.78 -7.35
N HIS A 256 -16.91 25.10 -6.39
CA HIS A 256 -17.82 23.99 -6.69
C HIS A 256 -19.13 24.46 -7.32
N ARG A 257 -19.55 23.81 -8.40
CA ARG A 257 -20.87 23.96 -9.05
C ARG A 257 -21.43 22.58 -9.40
N PRO A 258 -22.76 22.43 -9.63
CA PRO A 258 -23.33 21.17 -10.10
C PRO A 258 -22.72 20.65 -11.41
N TYR A 259 -22.18 21.54 -12.25
CA TYR A 259 -21.47 21.19 -13.48
C TYR A 259 -19.94 21.17 -13.33
N PHE A 260 -19.39 21.59 -12.19
CA PHE A 260 -17.96 21.67 -11.94
C PHE A 260 -17.66 21.15 -10.54
N HIS A 261 -17.55 19.82 -10.43
CA HIS A 261 -17.35 19.14 -9.16
C HIS A 261 -15.90 19.25 -8.69
N VAL A 262 -15.71 19.90 -7.55
CA VAL A 262 -14.40 20.11 -6.95
C VAL A 262 -14.13 19.11 -5.82
N ARG A 263 -13.03 18.37 -5.93
CA ARG A 263 -12.38 17.63 -4.83
C ARG A 263 -11.20 18.43 -4.27
N LEU A 264 -11.02 18.37 -2.96
CA LEU A 264 -9.95 19.09 -2.25
C LEU A 264 -8.93 18.10 -1.71
N VAL A 265 -7.65 18.40 -1.88
CA VAL A 265 -6.51 17.66 -1.33
C VAL A 265 -5.49 18.63 -0.72
N SER A 266 -4.55 18.14 0.08
CA SER A 266 -3.41 18.95 0.57
C SER A 266 -2.19 18.87 -0.33
N ASP A 267 -2.14 17.92 -1.27
CA ASP A 267 -0.98 17.65 -2.11
C ASP A 267 -0.86 18.63 -3.31
N VAL A 268 -0.29 19.81 -3.06
CA VAL A 268 -0.07 20.87 -4.08
C VAL A 268 0.89 20.40 -5.18
N ALA A 269 1.89 19.61 -4.83
CA ALA A 269 2.87 19.09 -5.77
C ALA A 269 2.25 18.08 -6.73
N GLY A 270 1.51 17.10 -6.20
CA GLY A 270 0.82 16.09 -6.99
C GLY A 270 -0.18 16.70 -7.96
N VAL A 271 -1.01 17.65 -7.53
CA VAL A 271 -1.96 18.35 -8.44
C VAL A 271 -1.23 19.12 -9.55
N SER A 272 -0.13 19.81 -9.21
CA SER A 272 0.66 20.58 -10.17
C SER A 272 1.38 19.68 -11.18
N LEU A 273 2.02 18.62 -10.70
CA LEU A 273 2.77 17.65 -11.51
C LEU A 273 1.84 16.80 -12.39
N GLY A 274 0.72 16.32 -11.84
CA GLY A 274 -0.33 15.66 -12.60
C GLY A 274 -0.76 16.53 -13.78
N GLY A 275 -0.96 17.82 -13.51
CA GLY A 275 -1.25 18.85 -14.51
C GLY A 275 -0.16 19.14 -15.54
N ALA A 276 1.11 18.87 -15.25
CA ALA A 276 2.23 19.15 -16.16
C ALA A 276 2.59 17.93 -17.01
N LEU A 277 2.88 16.82 -16.34
CA LEU A 277 3.51 15.64 -16.91
C LEU A 277 2.56 14.87 -17.85
N LYS A 278 1.24 14.92 -17.62
CA LYS A 278 0.27 14.27 -18.53
C LYS A 278 0.38 14.76 -19.97
N ASN A 279 0.87 15.99 -20.20
CA ASN A 279 1.03 16.55 -21.53
C ASN A 279 2.08 15.77 -22.35
N ILE A 280 3.11 15.21 -21.71
CA ILE A 280 4.11 14.33 -22.34
C ILE A 280 3.42 13.04 -22.78
N VAL A 281 2.64 12.43 -21.89
CA VAL A 281 1.91 11.19 -22.17
C VAL A 281 0.85 11.38 -23.26
N ALA A 282 0.21 12.55 -23.32
CA ALA A 282 -0.72 12.89 -24.39
C ALA A 282 -0.05 12.94 -25.78
N LEU A 283 1.22 13.36 -25.88
CA LEU A 283 1.99 13.24 -27.12
C LEU A 283 2.21 11.77 -27.49
N ALA A 284 2.57 10.93 -26.53
CA ALA A 284 2.74 9.48 -26.73
C ALA A 284 1.47 8.83 -27.30
N ALA A 285 0.32 9.12 -26.68
CA ALA A 285 -0.97 8.64 -27.15
C ALA A 285 -1.28 9.12 -28.57
N GLY A 286 -0.93 10.38 -28.91
CA GLY A 286 -1.13 10.94 -30.24
C GLY A 286 -0.26 10.26 -31.30
N PHE A 287 1.00 10.00 -30.99
CA PHE A 287 1.90 9.27 -31.89
C PHE A 287 1.40 7.84 -32.18
N VAL A 288 0.99 7.12 -31.13
CA VAL A 288 0.45 5.76 -31.24
C VAL A 288 -0.83 5.73 -32.08
N ASP A 289 -1.73 6.70 -31.88
CA ASP A 289 -2.99 6.78 -32.62
C ASP A 289 -2.76 7.18 -34.09
N GLY A 290 -1.91 8.17 -34.36
CA GLY A 290 -1.54 8.60 -35.72
C GLY A 290 -0.83 7.51 -36.51
N ARG A 291 -0.12 6.60 -35.84
CA ARG A 291 0.53 5.45 -36.47
C ARG A 291 -0.44 4.32 -36.81
N GLY A 292 -1.65 4.33 -36.23
CA GLY A 292 -2.70 3.33 -36.46
C GLY A 292 -2.58 2.06 -35.61
N TRP A 293 -1.93 2.11 -34.44
CA TRP A 293 -1.75 0.93 -33.57
C TRP A 293 -2.95 0.58 -32.69
N GLY A 294 -3.98 1.42 -32.68
CA GLY A 294 -5.26 1.16 -32.01
C GLY A 294 -5.25 1.40 -30.49
N ASP A 295 -6.41 1.17 -29.88
CA ASP A 295 -6.69 1.55 -28.49
C ASP A 295 -5.89 0.76 -27.46
N ASN A 296 -5.50 -0.48 -27.75
CA ASN A 296 -4.68 -1.29 -26.85
C ASN A 296 -3.29 -0.67 -26.62
N ALA A 297 -2.63 -0.23 -27.68
CA ALA A 297 -1.33 0.42 -27.60
C ALA A 297 -1.46 1.78 -26.90
N LYS A 298 -2.53 2.53 -27.19
CA LYS A 298 -2.82 3.81 -26.54
C LYS A 298 -3.02 3.65 -25.03
N ALA A 299 -3.79 2.64 -24.61
CA ALA A 299 -3.99 2.33 -23.19
C ALA A 299 -2.68 1.92 -22.49
N ALA A 300 -1.81 1.15 -23.18
CA ALA A 300 -0.52 0.76 -22.64
C ALA A 300 0.41 1.96 -22.37
N VAL A 301 0.54 2.88 -23.33
CA VAL A 301 1.37 4.09 -23.13
C VAL A 301 0.77 5.02 -22.08
N MET A 302 -0.56 5.10 -21.98
CA MET A 302 -1.23 5.86 -20.91
C MET A 302 -0.92 5.27 -19.54
N ARG A 303 -1.01 3.94 -19.38
CA ARG A 303 -0.65 3.26 -18.12
C ARG A 303 0.80 3.54 -17.73
N VAL A 304 1.74 3.32 -18.65
CA VAL A 304 3.18 3.52 -18.35
C VAL A 304 3.48 4.98 -18.04
N GLY A 305 2.90 5.91 -18.80
CA GLY A 305 3.03 7.34 -18.54
C GLY A 305 2.48 7.73 -17.18
N LEU A 306 1.33 7.19 -16.76
CA LEU A 306 0.79 7.44 -15.42
C LEU A 306 1.75 6.97 -14.32
N LEU A 307 2.40 5.83 -14.50
CA LEU A 307 3.35 5.28 -13.53
C LEU A 307 4.64 6.12 -13.48
N GLU A 308 5.15 6.57 -14.62
CA GLU A 308 6.28 7.52 -14.66
C GLU A 308 5.95 8.87 -14.01
N MET A 309 4.70 9.35 -14.15
CA MET A 309 4.23 10.55 -13.45
C MET A 309 4.28 10.37 -11.92
N VAL A 310 3.79 9.23 -11.41
CA VAL A 310 3.84 8.90 -9.97
C VAL A 310 5.28 8.78 -9.49
N GLN A 311 6.13 8.08 -10.25
CA GLN A 311 7.55 7.91 -9.92
C GLN A 311 8.25 9.27 -9.83
N PHE A 312 8.04 10.13 -10.83
CA PHE A 312 8.62 11.48 -10.86
C PHE A 312 8.20 12.31 -9.64
N GLY A 313 6.92 12.28 -9.27
CA GLY A 313 6.42 12.98 -8.10
C GLY A 313 7.02 12.47 -6.79
N LYS A 314 7.03 11.15 -6.56
CA LYS A 314 7.63 10.56 -5.35
C LYS A 314 9.12 10.84 -5.24
N GLU A 315 9.81 10.81 -6.35
CA GLU A 315 11.26 10.92 -6.41
C GLU A 315 11.76 12.32 -6.10
N PHE A 316 11.16 13.32 -6.76
CA PHE A 316 11.65 14.69 -6.68
C PHE A 316 10.85 15.56 -5.69
N PHE A 317 9.71 15.08 -5.20
CA PHE A 317 8.80 15.78 -4.29
C PHE A 317 8.20 14.88 -3.19
N GLY A 318 8.86 13.76 -2.87
CA GLY A 318 8.34 12.73 -1.95
C GLY A 318 8.06 13.15 -0.50
N HIS A 319 8.41 14.38 -0.11
CA HIS A 319 7.99 14.95 1.18
C HIS A 319 6.50 15.32 1.18
N SER A 320 5.94 15.76 0.05
CA SER A 320 4.56 16.28 -0.04
C SER A 320 3.65 15.46 -0.95
N VAL A 321 4.23 14.72 -1.90
CA VAL A 321 3.47 13.99 -2.91
C VAL A 321 2.82 12.71 -2.38
N ASN A 322 1.52 12.55 -2.64
CA ASN A 322 0.76 11.32 -2.44
C ASN A 322 0.46 10.64 -3.80
N SER A 323 0.64 9.31 -3.87
CA SER A 323 0.34 8.54 -5.09
C SER A 323 -1.13 8.60 -5.49
N GLY A 324 -2.04 8.64 -4.49
CA GLY A 324 -3.48 8.76 -4.69
C GLY A 324 -3.88 10.01 -5.48
N THR A 325 -3.11 11.10 -5.38
CA THR A 325 -3.33 12.33 -6.18
C THR A 325 -3.23 12.08 -7.69
N PHE A 326 -2.44 11.09 -8.11
CA PHE A 326 -2.33 10.71 -9.53
C PHE A 326 -3.34 9.62 -9.92
N LEU A 327 -3.64 8.69 -9.01
CA LEU A 327 -4.40 7.47 -9.30
C LEU A 327 -5.90 7.59 -9.03
N GLU A 328 -6.30 8.42 -8.06
CA GLU A 328 -7.66 8.53 -7.53
C GLU A 328 -8.31 9.89 -7.82
N GLU A 329 -7.50 10.94 -8.00
CA GLU A 329 -7.98 12.31 -8.18
C GLU A 329 -8.05 12.73 -9.66
N SER A 330 -8.98 13.64 -9.97
CA SER A 330 -9.22 14.11 -11.35
C SER A 330 -7.98 14.74 -12.01
N CYS A 331 -7.14 15.45 -11.24
CA CYS A 331 -5.90 16.04 -11.75
C CYS A 331 -4.88 15.03 -12.30
N GLY A 332 -4.99 13.77 -11.89
CA GLY A 332 -4.15 12.67 -12.36
C GLY A 332 -4.82 11.90 -13.49
N VAL A 333 -5.43 10.77 -13.15
CA VAL A 333 -5.95 9.78 -14.10
C VAL A 333 -7.01 10.35 -15.05
N ALA A 334 -7.96 11.18 -14.58
CA ALA A 334 -9.02 11.71 -15.43
C ALA A 334 -8.52 12.77 -16.43
N ASP A 335 -7.68 13.71 -15.97
CA ASP A 335 -7.05 14.72 -16.84
C ASP A 335 -6.12 14.05 -17.87
N LEU A 336 -5.41 12.98 -17.47
CA LEU A 336 -4.60 12.18 -18.37
C LEU A 336 -5.45 11.53 -19.48
N ILE A 337 -6.54 10.83 -19.12
CA ILE A 337 -7.44 10.16 -20.08
C ILE A 337 -8.03 11.18 -21.06
N THR A 338 -8.53 12.30 -20.54
CA THR A 338 -9.13 13.36 -21.35
C THR A 338 -8.10 13.97 -22.31
N SER A 339 -6.88 14.23 -21.80
CA SER A 339 -5.78 14.78 -22.60
C SER A 339 -5.32 13.84 -23.71
N CYS A 340 -5.27 12.52 -23.44
CA CYS A 340 -4.88 11.49 -24.40
C CYS A 340 -5.98 11.16 -25.43
N SER A 341 -7.22 11.63 -25.21
CA SER A 341 -8.34 11.37 -26.13
C SER A 341 -8.62 12.54 -27.06
N GLY A 342 -8.50 13.78 -26.55
CA GLY A 342 -8.92 14.97 -27.30
C GLY A 342 -8.07 16.22 -27.09
N GLY A 343 -6.99 16.12 -26.30
CA GLY A 343 -6.12 17.25 -25.98
C GLY A 343 -5.35 17.79 -27.19
N ARG A 344 -4.89 19.04 -27.11
CA ARG A 344 -4.10 19.69 -28.18
C ARG A 344 -2.80 18.94 -28.46
N ASN A 345 -2.09 18.50 -27.42
CA ASN A 345 -0.85 17.71 -27.55
C ASN A 345 -1.13 16.41 -28.33
N PHE A 346 -2.17 15.67 -27.94
CA PHE A 346 -2.60 14.45 -28.64
C PHE A 346 -2.91 14.72 -30.12
N LYS A 347 -3.75 15.72 -30.43
CA LYS A 347 -4.15 16.03 -31.81
C LYS A 347 -2.96 16.41 -32.69
N CYS A 348 -2.03 17.22 -32.18
CA CYS A 348 -0.87 17.66 -32.95
C CYS A 348 0.12 16.52 -33.18
N ALA A 349 0.37 15.69 -32.16
CA ALA A 349 1.20 14.49 -32.30
C ALA A 349 0.61 13.50 -33.30
N LYS A 350 -0.71 13.29 -33.28
CA LYS A 350 -1.41 12.46 -34.27
C LYS A 350 -1.22 12.98 -35.70
N MET A 351 -1.52 14.26 -35.93
CA MET A 351 -1.38 14.88 -37.25
C MET A 351 0.06 14.88 -37.75
N ALA A 352 1.04 15.03 -36.86
CA ALA A 352 2.46 14.98 -37.22
C ALA A 352 2.83 13.63 -37.83
N VAL A 353 2.37 12.53 -37.24
CA VAL A 353 2.58 11.17 -37.76
C VAL A 353 1.81 10.94 -39.07
N GLU A 354 0.53 11.32 -39.13
CA GLU A 354 -0.30 11.14 -40.32
C GLU A 354 0.23 11.89 -41.54
N ARG A 355 0.83 13.07 -41.33
CA ARG A 355 1.38 13.93 -42.40
C ARG A 355 2.88 13.68 -42.66
N GLY A 356 3.55 12.91 -41.80
CA GLY A 356 5.00 12.68 -41.89
C GLY A 356 5.85 13.94 -41.65
N VAL A 357 5.38 14.85 -40.81
CA VAL A 357 6.07 16.11 -40.45
C VAL A 357 6.35 16.18 -38.96
N SER A 358 7.14 17.16 -38.51
CA SER A 358 7.42 17.34 -37.08
C SER A 358 6.23 17.93 -36.32
N VAL A 359 6.15 17.68 -35.01
CA VAL A 359 5.12 18.30 -34.15
C VAL A 359 5.25 19.83 -34.16
N ASP A 360 6.47 20.35 -34.24
CA ASP A 360 6.74 21.79 -34.35
C ASP A 360 6.19 22.41 -35.65
N GLU A 361 6.17 21.66 -36.75
CA GLU A 361 5.58 22.12 -38.01
C GLU A 361 4.06 22.13 -37.93
N VAL A 362 3.45 21.10 -37.32
CA VAL A 362 2.01 21.08 -37.04
C VAL A 362 1.62 22.23 -36.10
N GLU A 363 2.42 22.51 -35.07
CA GLU A 363 2.19 23.64 -34.16
C GLU A 363 2.13 24.97 -34.93
N LYS A 364 3.08 25.22 -35.84
CA LYS A 364 3.12 26.46 -36.63
C LYS A 364 1.95 26.61 -37.59
N THR A 365 1.52 25.50 -38.19
CA THR A 365 0.48 25.51 -39.25
C THR A 365 -0.94 25.46 -38.69
N GLU A 366 -1.17 24.74 -37.58
CA GLU A 366 -2.52 24.48 -37.05
C GLU A 366 -2.89 25.34 -35.83
N LEU A 367 -1.91 25.87 -35.09
CA LEU A 367 -2.18 26.57 -33.81
C LEU A 367 -2.07 28.09 -33.88
N ASN A 368 -1.97 28.70 -35.07
CA ASN A 368 -2.02 30.15 -35.29
C ASN A 368 -1.14 30.97 -34.31
N GLY A 369 0.06 30.46 -33.99
CA GLY A 369 1.02 31.09 -33.07
C GLY A 369 0.90 30.72 -31.59
N GLN A 370 -0.02 29.81 -31.20
CA GLN A 370 -0.06 29.26 -29.84
C GLN A 370 0.91 28.08 -29.69
N LYS A 371 1.77 28.11 -28.66
CA LYS A 371 2.70 27.02 -28.35
C LYS A 371 2.04 25.84 -27.62
N LEU A 372 2.46 24.63 -27.95
CA LEU A 372 2.17 23.40 -27.21
C LEU A 372 3.07 23.31 -25.99
N GLN A 373 2.46 23.06 -24.84
CA GLN A 373 3.21 22.88 -23.61
C GLN A 373 3.87 21.50 -23.51
N GLY A 374 3.30 20.47 -24.14
CA GLY A 374 3.83 19.11 -24.03
C GLY A 374 5.25 18.97 -24.58
N THR A 375 5.56 19.67 -25.68
CA THR A 375 6.90 19.64 -26.31
C THR A 375 7.94 20.29 -25.42
N SER A 376 7.64 21.47 -24.85
CA SER A 376 8.54 22.15 -23.92
C SER A 376 8.73 21.36 -22.62
N THR A 377 7.64 20.84 -22.04
CA THR A 377 7.70 20.03 -20.80
C THR A 377 8.50 18.74 -21.02
N ALA A 378 8.36 18.06 -22.17
CA ALA A 378 9.17 16.88 -22.47
C ALA A 378 10.67 17.19 -22.50
N LYS A 379 11.06 18.30 -23.15
CA LYS A 379 12.46 18.76 -23.21
C LYS A 379 13.02 19.16 -21.85
N GLU A 380 12.26 19.94 -21.10
CA GLU A 380 12.60 20.40 -19.76
C GLU A 380 12.78 19.24 -18.77
N VAL A 381 11.80 18.34 -18.70
CA VAL A 381 11.83 17.17 -17.81
C VAL A 381 12.99 16.25 -18.19
N ASN A 382 13.20 15.97 -19.48
CA ASN A 382 14.32 15.12 -19.89
C ASN A 382 15.68 15.76 -19.58
N SER A 383 15.83 17.06 -19.80
CA SER A 383 17.08 17.79 -19.46
C SER A 383 17.39 17.69 -17.97
N PHE A 384 16.37 17.81 -17.12
CA PHE A 384 16.49 17.62 -15.68
C PHE A 384 16.82 16.16 -15.30
N LEU A 385 16.13 15.17 -15.87
CA LEU A 385 16.42 13.76 -15.62
C LEU A 385 17.85 13.38 -16.03
N LYS A 386 18.33 13.94 -17.14
CA LYS A 386 19.70 13.79 -17.61
C LYS A 386 20.72 14.38 -16.63
N SER A 387 20.46 15.56 -16.08
CA SER A 387 21.37 16.16 -15.07
C SER A 387 21.42 15.38 -13.76
N LYS A 388 20.39 14.57 -13.46
CA LYS A 388 20.37 13.63 -12.34
C LYS A 388 20.93 12.24 -12.69
N GLY A 389 21.23 11.97 -13.96
CA GLY A 389 21.72 10.66 -14.41
C GLY A 389 20.65 9.55 -14.39
N ARG A 390 19.36 9.91 -14.57
CA ARG A 390 18.23 8.98 -14.38
C ARG A 390 17.29 8.87 -15.57
N GLU A 391 17.69 9.39 -16.73
CA GLU A 391 16.90 9.36 -17.96
C GLU A 391 16.46 7.94 -18.36
N ASP A 392 17.26 6.92 -18.04
CA ASP A 392 16.97 5.51 -18.35
C ASP A 392 15.89 4.90 -17.44
N GLU A 393 15.56 5.54 -16.32
CA GLU A 393 14.49 5.12 -15.41
C GLU A 393 13.10 5.65 -15.81
N TYR A 394 13.04 6.52 -16.83
CA TYR A 394 11.82 7.12 -17.39
C TYR A 394 11.74 6.85 -18.90
N PRO A 395 11.65 5.57 -19.32
CA PRO A 395 11.78 5.19 -20.72
C PRO A 395 10.74 5.84 -21.65
N LEU A 396 9.50 6.03 -21.21
CA LEU A 396 8.48 6.69 -22.02
C LEU A 396 8.77 8.18 -22.16
N PHE A 397 9.03 8.91 -21.07
CA PHE A 397 9.38 10.34 -21.17
C PHE A 397 10.63 10.57 -22.05
N LYS A 398 11.64 9.70 -21.93
CA LYS A 398 12.83 9.72 -22.78
C LYS A 398 12.48 9.43 -24.24
N ALA A 399 11.67 8.41 -24.52
CA ALA A 399 11.23 8.06 -25.87
C ALA A 399 10.56 9.24 -26.57
N ILE A 400 9.62 9.91 -25.88
CA ILE A 400 8.90 11.05 -26.45
C ILE A 400 9.84 12.21 -26.74
N TYR A 401 10.77 12.51 -25.84
CA TYR A 401 11.79 13.53 -26.09
C TYR A 401 12.70 13.18 -27.28
N ASP A 402 13.16 11.94 -27.38
CA ASP A 402 14.01 11.50 -28.49
C ASP A 402 13.29 11.51 -29.84
N ILE A 403 11.98 11.24 -29.87
CA ILE A 403 11.13 11.37 -31.07
C ILE A 403 10.98 12.84 -31.48
N LEU A 404 10.72 13.74 -30.51
CA LEU A 404 10.60 15.18 -30.79
C LEU A 404 11.90 15.77 -31.35
N GLU A 405 13.06 15.30 -30.88
CA GLU A 405 14.38 15.73 -31.37
C GLU A 405 14.84 14.97 -32.64
N GLY A 406 14.00 14.08 -33.20
CA GLY A 406 14.31 13.32 -34.41
C GLY A 406 15.41 12.26 -34.26
N ARG A 407 15.75 11.88 -33.02
CA ARG A 407 16.76 10.84 -32.70
C ARG A 407 16.17 9.43 -32.73
N LYS A 408 14.85 9.29 -32.57
CA LYS A 408 14.10 8.04 -32.58
C LYS A 408 12.82 8.17 -33.40
N SER A 409 12.29 7.04 -33.85
CA SER A 409 11.00 6.95 -34.55
C SER A 409 9.89 6.56 -33.58
N VAL A 410 8.63 6.84 -33.96
CA VAL A 410 7.45 6.34 -33.25
C VAL A 410 7.46 4.82 -33.12
N ASP A 411 8.04 4.12 -34.11
CA ASP A 411 8.15 2.66 -34.12
C ASP A 411 9.05 2.10 -32.99
N ASP A 412 9.86 2.92 -32.32
CA ASP A 412 10.72 2.50 -31.20
C ASP A 412 9.96 2.40 -29.85
N ILE A 413 8.73 2.94 -29.75
CA ILE A 413 7.97 3.00 -28.48
C ILE A 413 7.78 1.61 -27.81
N PRO A 414 7.40 0.53 -28.52
CA PRO A 414 7.14 -0.77 -27.89
C PRO A 414 8.36 -1.34 -27.16
N ASP A 415 9.55 -1.26 -27.77
CA ASP A 415 10.80 -1.77 -27.18
C ASP A 415 11.25 -0.96 -25.97
N LEU A 416 10.94 0.34 -25.95
CA LEU A 416 11.23 1.24 -24.85
C LEU A 416 10.27 1.01 -23.67
N VAL A 417 8.99 0.73 -23.97
CA VAL A 417 7.96 0.43 -22.98
C VAL A 417 8.16 -0.97 -22.34
N ALA A 418 8.64 -1.96 -23.09
CA ALA A 418 8.90 -3.31 -22.56
C ALA A 418 9.95 -3.35 -21.44
N ARG A 419 10.85 -2.36 -21.36
CA ARG A 419 11.86 -2.24 -20.29
C ARG A 419 11.29 -1.66 -18.99
N ALA A 420 10.13 -1.00 -19.04
CA ALA A 420 9.52 -0.29 -17.91
C ALA A 420 8.88 -1.25 -16.88
N ASP A 421 8.35 -2.40 -17.31
CA ASP A 421 7.60 -3.32 -16.46
C ASP A 421 8.47 -4.01 -15.37
N ALA A 422 9.79 -4.12 -15.57
CA ALA A 422 10.68 -4.75 -14.59
C ALA A 422 11.03 -3.82 -13.40
N TYR A 423 11.08 -2.51 -13.61
CA TYR A 423 11.53 -1.53 -12.60
C TYR A 423 10.35 -0.85 -11.89
N ILE A 424 9.29 -0.52 -12.64
CA ILE A 424 8.11 0.18 -12.13
C ILE A 424 7.30 -0.70 -11.14
N ASN A 425 7.21 -2.01 -11.40
CA ASN A 425 6.56 -2.95 -10.48
C ASN A 425 7.30 -3.08 -9.13
N GLN A 426 8.59 -2.74 -9.07
CA GLN A 426 9.38 -2.80 -7.83
C GLN A 426 9.25 -1.52 -6.97
N LEU A 427 8.99 -0.36 -7.59
CA LEU A 427 8.95 0.96 -6.92
C LEU A 427 7.53 1.47 -6.63
N VAL A 428 6.53 1.13 -7.46
CA VAL A 428 5.15 1.63 -7.31
C VAL A 428 4.29 0.71 -6.44
N MET A 429 4.71 -0.55 -6.24
CA MET A 429 4.02 -1.56 -5.42
C MET A 429 4.72 -1.80 -4.07
N ALA A 430 5.57 -0.88 -3.59
CA ALA A 430 5.91 -0.89 -2.17
C ALA A 430 4.60 -0.77 -1.39
N PRO A 431 4.30 -1.65 -0.42
CA PRO A 431 2.99 -1.71 0.20
C PRO A 431 2.66 -0.34 0.79
N THR A 432 1.71 0.34 0.16
CA THR A 432 1.10 1.53 0.74
C THR A 432 0.41 1.07 2.01
N TYR A 433 0.76 1.70 3.13
CA TYR A 433 0.06 1.44 4.37
C TYR A 433 -1.26 2.20 4.33
N HIS A 434 -2.35 1.52 4.65
CA HIS A 434 -3.69 2.11 4.65
C HIS A 434 -3.77 3.33 5.58
N ILE A 435 -3.06 3.27 6.70
CA ILE A 435 -2.84 4.38 7.62
C ILE A 435 -1.34 4.69 7.59
N GLU A 436 -0.95 5.77 6.92
CA GLU A 436 0.45 6.21 6.89
C GLU A 436 0.85 6.86 8.23
N ASN A 437 2.10 6.67 8.63
CA ASN A 437 2.64 7.30 9.83
C ASN A 437 3.42 8.58 9.49
N PRO A 438 2.92 9.78 9.83
CA PRO A 438 3.61 11.04 9.54
C PRO A 438 4.89 11.24 10.36
N ASN A 439 5.08 10.47 11.44
CA ASN A 439 6.24 10.58 12.32
C ASN A 439 7.42 9.70 11.89
N LEU A 440 7.34 8.98 10.77
CA LEU A 440 8.42 8.13 10.29
C LEU A 440 9.73 8.93 10.12
N GLY A 441 10.77 8.54 10.87
CA GLY A 441 12.08 9.20 10.88
C GLY A 441 12.19 10.41 11.82
N ASN A 442 11.09 10.84 12.44
CA ASN A 442 11.10 11.96 13.39
C ASN A 442 11.47 11.48 14.80
N SER A 443 12.77 11.42 15.11
CA SER A 443 13.26 11.01 16.43
C SER A 443 12.92 11.98 17.57
N ALA A 444 12.31 13.14 17.28
CA ALA A 444 11.78 14.04 18.31
C ALA A 444 10.41 13.59 18.81
N ASP A 445 9.69 12.76 18.05
CA ASP A 445 8.47 12.11 18.51
C ASP A 445 8.83 10.88 19.36
N THR A 446 8.12 10.71 20.48
CA THR A 446 8.38 9.63 21.43
C THR A 446 7.82 8.29 20.97
N GLU A 447 6.89 8.29 20.01
CA GLU A 447 6.18 7.09 19.55
C GLU A 447 6.32 6.90 18.03
N ASP A 448 6.33 5.65 17.61
CA ASP A 448 6.19 5.23 16.21
C ASP A 448 7.17 5.77 15.16
N TRP A 449 8.20 6.54 15.48
CA TRP A 449 9.13 7.08 14.46
C TRP A 449 9.88 6.02 13.63
N ARG A 450 9.81 4.74 14.00
CA ARG A 450 10.32 3.59 13.22
C ARG A 450 9.22 2.77 12.51
N ILE A 451 7.95 3.15 12.65
CA ILE A 451 6.80 2.45 12.09
C ILE A 451 6.41 3.13 10.78
N ARG A 452 6.31 2.36 9.69
CA ARG A 452 5.98 2.92 8.36
C ARG A 452 4.48 3.28 8.23
N GLY A 453 3.63 2.59 8.96
CA GLY A 453 2.19 2.76 8.95
C GLY A 453 1.48 1.48 9.40
N TYR A 454 0.16 1.46 9.26
CA TYR A 454 -0.71 0.38 9.69
C TYR A 454 -1.64 -0.06 8.56
N ASN A 455 -1.81 -1.37 8.42
CA ASN A 455 -2.81 -1.97 7.53
C ASN A 455 -3.90 -2.63 8.38
N PRO A 456 -5.19 -2.47 8.05
CA PRO A 456 -6.26 -3.14 8.76
C PRO A 456 -6.14 -4.66 8.57
N LEU A 457 -6.23 -5.40 9.65
CA LEU A 457 -6.24 -6.86 9.65
C LEU A 457 -7.69 -7.36 9.78
N THR A 458 -8.07 -8.33 8.95
CA THR A 458 -9.38 -9.00 9.05
C THR A 458 -9.49 -9.58 10.47
N PRO A 459 -10.57 -9.32 11.23
CA PRO A 459 -10.69 -9.88 12.57
C PRO A 459 -10.97 -11.40 12.54
N PRO A 460 -10.56 -12.17 13.55
CA PRO A 460 -10.72 -13.63 13.55
C PRO A 460 -12.15 -14.12 13.34
N ASN A 461 -13.14 -13.49 13.95
CA ASN A 461 -14.55 -13.87 13.80
C ASN A 461 -15.05 -13.73 12.35
N LEU A 462 -14.64 -12.67 11.65
CA LEU A 462 -15.01 -12.45 10.26
C LEU A 462 -14.40 -13.53 9.37
N LEU A 463 -13.13 -13.86 9.58
CA LEU A 463 -12.47 -14.94 8.84
C LEU A 463 -13.11 -16.31 9.12
N GLN A 464 -13.45 -16.59 10.38
CA GLN A 464 -14.14 -17.82 10.78
C GLN A 464 -15.57 -17.91 10.23
N HIS A 465 -16.22 -16.76 10.01
CA HIS A 465 -17.53 -16.68 9.37
C HIS A 465 -17.45 -16.87 7.85
N GLU A 466 -16.46 -16.23 7.20
CA GLU A 466 -16.18 -16.38 5.76
C GLU A 466 -15.81 -17.82 5.41
N ILE A 467 -14.99 -18.46 6.25
CA ILE A 467 -14.50 -19.84 6.06
C ILE A 467 -14.85 -20.66 7.32
N PRO A 468 -16.09 -21.16 7.43
CA PRO A 468 -16.51 -21.97 8.57
C PRO A 468 -15.92 -23.37 8.52
N GLN A 469 -15.75 -23.99 9.69
CA GLN A 469 -15.46 -25.43 9.73
C GLN A 469 -16.65 -26.21 9.16
N THR A 470 -16.35 -27.18 8.29
CA THR A 470 -17.35 -28.18 7.92
C THR A 470 -17.63 -29.12 9.11
N PRO A 471 -18.80 -29.78 9.16
CA PRO A 471 -19.06 -30.79 10.20
C PRO A 471 -17.98 -31.88 10.25
N LYS A 472 -17.46 -32.29 9.08
CA LYS A 472 -16.41 -33.31 8.98
C LYS A 472 -15.05 -32.81 9.48
N SER A 473 -14.72 -31.56 9.18
CA SER A 473 -13.53 -30.89 9.72
C SER A 473 -13.57 -30.89 11.25
N LYS A 474 -14.69 -30.45 11.84
CA LYS A 474 -14.88 -30.42 13.29
C LYS A 474 -14.76 -31.80 13.94
N GLU A 475 -15.38 -32.82 13.35
CA GLU A 475 -15.26 -34.21 13.82
C GLU A 475 -13.80 -34.68 13.80
N THR A 476 -13.10 -34.45 12.69
CA THR A 476 -11.68 -34.83 12.53
C THR A 476 -10.80 -34.17 13.58
N VAL A 477 -11.02 -32.87 13.83
CA VAL A 477 -10.24 -32.11 14.81
C VAL A 477 -10.48 -32.65 16.22
N LEU A 478 -11.74 -32.82 16.63
CA LEU A 478 -12.09 -33.32 17.96
C LEU A 478 -11.56 -34.73 18.20
N ASN A 479 -11.71 -35.63 17.22
CA ASN A 479 -11.15 -36.97 17.30
C ASN A 479 -9.63 -36.94 17.41
N GLY A 480 -8.95 -36.16 16.55
CA GLY A 480 -7.49 -36.02 16.60
C GLY A 480 -6.99 -35.49 17.95
N ARG A 481 -7.70 -34.54 18.57
CA ARG A 481 -7.39 -34.05 19.92
C ARG A 481 -7.53 -35.16 20.96
N ASN A 482 -8.68 -35.82 21.00
CA ASN A 482 -8.96 -36.87 21.98
C ASN A 482 -7.99 -38.05 21.88
N GLU A 483 -7.68 -38.49 20.66
CA GLU A 483 -6.69 -39.55 20.43
C GLU A 483 -5.28 -39.11 20.83
N THR A 484 -4.89 -37.86 20.55
CA THR A 484 -3.59 -37.33 20.96
C THR A 484 -3.49 -37.23 22.48
N VAL A 485 -4.53 -36.72 23.16
CA VAL A 485 -4.63 -36.67 24.63
C VAL A 485 -4.50 -38.07 25.23
N ALA A 486 -5.15 -39.07 24.64
CA ALA A 486 -5.04 -40.46 25.10
C ALA A 486 -3.59 -40.98 24.98
N ILE A 487 -2.89 -40.69 23.88
CA ILE A 487 -1.48 -41.06 23.71
C ILE A 487 -0.60 -40.30 24.70
N VAL A 488 -0.73 -38.99 24.82
CA VAL A 488 0.06 -38.17 25.77
C VAL A 488 -0.06 -38.73 27.19
N ASN A 489 -1.26 -39.10 27.60
CA ASN A 489 -1.55 -39.54 28.97
C ASN A 489 -1.39 -41.05 29.22
N GLY A 490 -0.94 -41.86 28.25
CA GLY A 490 -0.79 -43.30 28.49
C GLY A 490 -2.10 -44.09 28.50
N LYS A 491 -3.16 -43.53 27.93
CA LYS A 491 -4.53 -44.07 27.98
C LYS A 491 -5.06 -44.53 26.61
N ASP A 492 -4.25 -44.45 25.54
CA ASP A 492 -4.64 -44.97 24.23
C ASP A 492 -4.79 -46.50 24.30
N PRO A 493 -5.99 -47.06 24.04
CA PRO A 493 -6.27 -48.48 24.23
C PRO A 493 -5.47 -49.40 23.30
N LYS A 494 -4.92 -48.84 22.22
CA LYS A 494 -4.15 -49.57 21.22
C LYS A 494 -2.63 -49.41 21.42
N ASN A 495 -2.20 -48.62 22.41
CA ASN A 495 -0.80 -48.26 22.65
C ASN A 495 -0.09 -47.78 21.38
N ARG A 496 -0.75 -46.91 20.61
CA ARG A 496 -0.23 -46.37 19.34
C ARG A 496 0.92 -45.38 19.54
N LEU A 497 1.64 -45.11 18.45
CA LEU A 497 2.63 -44.04 18.34
C LEU A 497 2.02 -42.80 17.67
N LEU A 498 2.18 -41.62 18.26
CA LEU A 498 1.85 -40.35 17.61
C LEU A 498 2.91 -40.01 16.56
N VAL A 499 2.51 -39.81 15.31
CA VAL A 499 3.43 -39.45 14.22
C VAL A 499 3.01 -38.11 13.62
N ILE A 500 3.76 -37.06 13.94
CA ILE A 500 3.61 -35.73 13.31
C ILE A 500 4.50 -35.69 12.07
N ILE A 501 3.91 -35.78 10.88
CA ILE A 501 4.66 -35.95 9.63
C ILE A 501 4.11 -35.07 8.51
N GLY A 502 5.00 -34.45 7.74
CA GLY A 502 4.62 -33.60 6.61
C GLY A 502 5.67 -32.53 6.28
N PRO A 503 5.34 -31.60 5.38
CA PRO A 503 6.31 -30.61 4.87
C PRO A 503 6.93 -29.77 5.98
N CYS A 504 8.21 -29.37 5.82
CA CYS A 504 8.86 -28.45 6.76
C CYS A 504 8.03 -27.17 6.93
N SER A 505 7.57 -26.59 5.82
CA SER A 505 6.56 -25.54 5.75
C SER A 505 5.76 -25.65 4.45
N ILE A 506 4.49 -25.27 4.48
CA ILE A 506 3.58 -25.28 3.32
C ILE A 506 3.65 -23.93 2.61
N HIS A 507 4.04 -23.94 1.34
CA HIS A 507 4.07 -22.77 0.46
C HIS A 507 3.12 -22.91 -0.75
N ASP A 508 2.68 -24.14 -1.03
CA ASP A 508 1.78 -24.48 -2.12
C ASP A 508 0.60 -25.32 -1.59
N PRO A 509 -0.60 -24.72 -1.47
CA PRO A 509 -1.81 -25.42 -1.02
C PRO A 509 -2.17 -26.63 -1.88
N GLU A 510 -1.93 -26.59 -3.19
CA GLU A 510 -2.29 -27.71 -4.09
C GLU A 510 -1.40 -28.92 -3.82
N ALA A 511 -0.08 -28.71 -3.73
CA ALA A 511 0.85 -29.76 -3.32
C ALA A 511 0.55 -30.30 -1.92
N ALA A 512 0.13 -29.44 -0.98
CA ALA A 512 -0.26 -29.87 0.37
C ALA A 512 -1.51 -30.76 0.37
N LEU A 513 -2.52 -30.44 -0.44
CA LEU A 513 -3.71 -31.27 -0.61
C LEU A 513 -3.37 -32.62 -1.25
N ALA A 514 -2.51 -32.63 -2.28
CA ALA A 514 -2.05 -33.86 -2.91
C ALA A 514 -1.23 -34.74 -1.95
N TYR A 515 -0.38 -34.13 -1.13
CA TYR A 515 0.35 -34.83 -0.05
C TYR A 515 -0.62 -35.43 0.98
N CYS A 516 -1.65 -34.66 1.38
CA CYS A 516 -2.69 -35.12 2.29
C CYS A 516 -3.45 -36.33 1.75
N ASP A 517 -3.82 -36.35 0.48
CA ASP A 517 -4.53 -37.47 -0.14
C ASP A 517 -3.74 -38.78 -0.03
N ARG A 518 -2.42 -38.71 -0.25
CA ARG A 518 -1.54 -39.87 -0.06
C ARG A 518 -1.40 -40.25 1.42
N LEU A 519 -1.29 -39.26 2.32
CA LEU A 519 -1.12 -39.51 3.76
C LEU A 519 -2.38 -40.08 4.42
N VAL A 520 -3.57 -39.72 3.96
CA VAL A 520 -4.84 -40.30 4.43
C VAL A 520 -4.88 -41.81 4.19
N ALA A 521 -4.38 -42.29 3.05
CA ALA A 521 -4.30 -43.73 2.77
C ALA A 521 -3.39 -44.46 3.77
N LEU A 522 -2.22 -43.89 4.10
CA LEU A 522 -1.31 -44.46 5.11
C LEU A 522 -1.89 -44.37 6.52
N LYS A 523 -2.58 -43.28 6.85
CA LYS A 523 -3.31 -43.12 8.12
C LYS A 523 -4.34 -44.22 8.32
N GLN A 524 -5.07 -44.59 7.27
CA GLN A 524 -6.03 -45.70 7.31
C GLN A 524 -5.32 -47.05 7.43
N LYS A 525 -4.26 -47.27 6.64
CA LYS A 525 -3.48 -48.52 6.64
C LYS A 525 -2.87 -48.85 8.01
N TYR A 526 -2.37 -47.84 8.73
CA TYR A 526 -1.66 -48.03 10.00
C TYR A 526 -2.48 -47.57 11.23
N ALA A 527 -3.81 -47.44 11.11
CA ALA A 527 -4.66 -46.85 12.16
C ALA A 527 -4.62 -47.58 13.51
N ASP A 528 -4.24 -48.87 13.50
CA ASP A 528 -4.10 -49.70 14.71
C ASP A 528 -2.77 -49.51 15.45
N ASP A 529 -1.77 -48.94 14.76
CA ASP A 529 -0.39 -48.83 15.25
C ASP A 529 0.05 -47.38 15.42
N LEU A 530 -0.39 -46.51 14.52
CA LEU A 530 0.05 -45.12 14.41
C LEU A 530 -1.15 -44.17 14.45
N LEU A 531 -1.03 -43.10 15.23
CA LEU A 531 -1.86 -41.91 15.08
C LEU A 531 -1.12 -40.91 14.20
N ILE A 532 -1.43 -40.92 12.90
CA ILE A 532 -0.80 -40.03 11.93
C ILE A 532 -1.50 -38.66 11.95
N VAL A 533 -0.72 -37.61 12.17
CA VAL A 533 -1.14 -36.21 12.16
C VAL A 533 -0.29 -35.45 11.16
N MET A 534 -0.92 -34.73 10.23
CA MET A 534 -0.21 -34.00 9.20
C MET A 534 0.44 -32.74 9.78
N ARG A 535 1.76 -32.63 9.63
CA ARG A 535 2.49 -31.41 9.89
C ARG A 535 2.10 -30.34 8.87
N SER A 536 1.47 -29.27 9.34
CA SER A 536 0.89 -28.19 8.54
C SER A 536 1.45 -26.83 8.95
N TYR A 537 2.77 -26.70 8.94
CA TYR A 537 3.45 -25.48 9.38
C TYR A 537 3.41 -24.44 8.27
N LEU A 538 3.07 -23.20 8.59
CA LEU A 538 2.88 -22.13 7.61
C LEU A 538 4.11 -21.22 7.46
N GLU A 539 4.98 -21.21 8.46
CA GLU A 539 6.18 -20.38 8.50
C GLU A 539 7.34 -21.14 9.15
N LYS A 540 8.56 -20.74 8.81
CA LYS A 540 9.78 -21.17 9.49
C LYS A 540 10.46 -19.97 10.17
N PRO A 541 10.62 -19.97 11.51
CA PRO A 541 11.31 -18.88 12.19
C PRO A 541 12.79 -18.82 11.78
N ARG A 542 13.21 -17.67 11.24
CA ARG A 542 14.56 -17.45 10.68
C ARG A 542 15.22 -16.20 11.26
N THR A 543 16.53 -16.27 11.50
CA THR A 543 17.38 -15.13 11.91
C THR A 543 18.03 -14.42 10.72
N THR A 544 17.83 -14.93 9.51
CA THR A 544 18.36 -14.39 8.25
C THR A 544 17.25 -14.08 7.27
N VAL A 545 17.55 -13.26 6.26
CA VAL A 545 16.60 -12.85 5.21
C VAL A 545 16.12 -14.07 4.41
N GLY A 546 14.83 -14.09 4.06
CA GLY A 546 14.19 -15.05 3.16
C GLY A 546 12.68 -15.12 3.38
N TRP A 547 12.02 -16.04 2.67
CA TRP A 547 10.57 -16.19 2.68
C TRP A 547 9.99 -16.30 4.10
N LYS A 548 8.91 -15.56 4.35
CA LYS A 548 8.32 -15.33 5.67
C LYS A 548 7.12 -16.21 5.99
N GLY A 549 6.85 -17.22 5.15
CA GLY A 549 5.74 -18.14 5.34
C GLY A 549 4.46 -17.72 4.61
N LEU A 550 3.52 -18.66 4.51
CA LEU A 550 2.28 -18.54 3.73
C LEU A 550 1.35 -17.46 4.26
N ILE A 551 1.33 -17.24 5.59
CA ILE A 551 0.56 -16.15 6.18
C ILE A 551 1.14 -14.82 5.76
N ASN A 552 2.45 -14.61 5.94
CA ASN A 552 3.06 -13.31 5.69
C ASN A 552 3.16 -13.00 4.20
N ASP A 553 3.63 -13.94 3.39
CA ASP A 553 3.99 -13.73 1.98
C ASP A 553 3.45 -14.89 1.10
N PRO A 554 2.12 -14.93 0.85
CA PRO A 554 1.46 -16.05 0.17
C PRO A 554 1.85 -16.21 -1.31
N ASP A 555 2.28 -15.13 -1.96
CA ASP A 555 2.66 -15.11 -3.38
C ASP A 555 4.15 -15.36 -3.62
N ILE A 556 4.95 -15.40 -2.54
CA ILE A 556 6.40 -15.66 -2.56
C ILE A 556 7.13 -14.58 -3.39
N ASP A 557 6.71 -13.33 -3.23
CA ASP A 557 7.20 -12.16 -3.97
C ASP A 557 7.61 -11.00 -3.05
N GLY A 558 7.45 -11.14 -1.74
CA GLY A 558 7.76 -10.10 -0.76
C GLY A 558 6.69 -9.01 -0.67
N SER A 559 5.47 -9.24 -1.18
CA SER A 559 4.34 -8.29 -1.13
C SER A 559 3.68 -8.16 0.25
N PHE A 560 3.93 -9.11 1.16
CA PHE A 560 3.39 -9.13 2.53
C PHE A 560 1.85 -9.08 2.64
N GLN A 561 1.14 -9.79 1.77
CA GLN A 561 -0.34 -9.83 1.77
C GLN A 561 -0.94 -10.69 2.90
N ILE A 562 -0.79 -10.25 4.16
CA ILE A 562 -1.18 -11.03 5.36
C ILE A 562 -2.67 -11.42 5.35
N ASN A 563 -3.57 -10.51 4.97
CA ASN A 563 -5.01 -10.79 4.88
C ASN A 563 -5.34 -11.91 3.87
N LYS A 564 -4.59 -11.99 2.77
CA LYS A 564 -4.71 -13.06 1.77
C LYS A 564 -4.12 -14.36 2.32
N GLY A 565 -2.95 -14.28 2.95
CA GLY A 565 -2.28 -15.44 3.56
C GLY A 565 -3.11 -16.10 4.66
N LEU A 566 -3.80 -15.33 5.51
CA LEU A 566 -4.73 -15.85 6.52
C LEU A 566 -5.92 -16.60 5.89
N ARG A 567 -6.55 -16.05 4.85
CA ARG A 567 -7.64 -16.72 4.11
C ARG A 567 -7.18 -18.02 3.48
N LEU A 568 -6.06 -17.98 2.78
CA LEU A 568 -5.49 -19.16 2.12
C LEU A 568 -5.15 -20.26 3.12
N SER A 569 -4.50 -19.88 4.24
CA SER A 569 -4.11 -20.81 5.28
C SER A 569 -5.31 -21.46 5.96
N ARG A 570 -6.34 -20.66 6.28
CA ARG A 570 -7.57 -21.18 6.90
C ARG A 570 -8.33 -22.11 5.97
N GLN A 571 -8.51 -21.70 4.71
CA GLN A 571 -9.17 -22.53 3.69
C GLN A 571 -8.45 -23.88 3.57
N LEU A 572 -7.13 -23.86 3.41
CA LEU A 572 -6.32 -25.07 3.35
C LEU A 572 -6.53 -25.97 4.57
N PHE A 573 -6.49 -25.42 5.79
CA PHE A 573 -6.67 -26.24 7.00
C PHE A 573 -8.07 -26.85 7.09
N VAL A 574 -9.11 -26.11 6.68
CA VAL A 574 -10.49 -26.63 6.61
C VAL A 574 -10.59 -27.74 5.56
N ASP A 575 -9.94 -27.60 4.41
CA ASP A 575 -9.95 -28.61 3.35
C ASP A 575 -9.22 -29.90 3.78
N LEU A 576 -8.03 -29.77 4.38
CA LEU A 576 -7.25 -30.89 4.90
C LEU A 576 -8.00 -31.66 6.00
N THR A 577 -8.60 -30.94 6.96
CA THR A 577 -9.39 -31.57 8.03
C THR A 577 -10.71 -32.15 7.52
N SER A 578 -11.31 -31.56 6.48
CA SER A 578 -12.51 -32.11 5.83
C SER A 578 -12.22 -33.43 5.10
N LYS A 579 -10.98 -33.65 4.64
CA LYS A 579 -10.50 -34.94 4.12
C LYS A 579 -10.23 -35.99 5.21
N GLY A 580 -10.42 -35.66 6.49
CA GLY A 580 -10.22 -36.60 7.60
C GLY A 580 -8.79 -36.64 8.16
N MET A 581 -7.96 -35.65 7.82
CA MET A 581 -6.59 -35.54 8.31
C MET A 581 -6.49 -34.56 9.49
N PRO A 582 -6.13 -35.03 10.72
CA PRO A 582 -5.81 -34.13 11.82
C PRO A 582 -4.52 -33.37 11.55
N LEU A 583 -4.42 -32.13 12.05
CA LEU A 583 -3.31 -31.22 11.73
C LEU A 583 -2.49 -30.84 12.97
N ALA A 584 -1.18 -30.68 12.74
CA ALA A 584 -0.22 -30.13 13.68
C ALA A 584 0.40 -28.83 13.15
N SER A 585 0.45 -27.77 13.94
CA SER A 585 1.15 -26.52 13.58
C SER A 585 2.01 -25.99 14.73
N GLU A 586 2.98 -25.15 14.39
CA GLU A 586 3.76 -24.39 15.37
C GLU A 586 3.04 -23.10 15.76
N MET A 587 3.12 -22.72 17.03
CA MET A 587 2.63 -21.42 17.51
C MET A 587 3.82 -20.47 17.59
N LEU A 588 3.90 -19.56 16.60
CA LEU A 588 5.00 -18.62 16.44
C LEU A 588 4.74 -17.26 17.10
N ASP A 589 3.46 -16.94 17.30
CA ASP A 589 2.98 -15.69 17.90
C ASP A 589 1.67 -15.93 18.67
N THR A 590 1.21 -14.90 19.37
CA THR A 590 0.03 -14.98 20.26
C THR A 590 -1.28 -14.51 19.62
N ILE A 591 -1.26 -14.15 18.33
CA ILE A 591 -2.40 -13.62 17.57
C ILE A 591 -2.90 -14.65 16.55
N SER A 592 -2.02 -15.22 15.72
CA SER A 592 -2.38 -16.20 14.67
C SER A 592 -3.20 -17.39 15.17
N PRO A 593 -3.05 -17.91 16.41
CA PRO A 593 -3.92 -18.96 16.93
C PRO A 593 -5.40 -18.55 16.97
N GLN A 594 -5.73 -17.27 17.12
CA GLN A 594 -7.12 -16.83 17.12
C GLN A 594 -7.84 -17.12 15.79
N PHE A 595 -7.09 -17.20 14.69
CA PHE A 595 -7.59 -17.44 13.35
C PHE A 595 -7.66 -18.93 12.97
N LEU A 596 -6.78 -19.76 13.54
CA LEU A 596 -6.53 -21.12 13.05
C LEU A 596 -6.61 -22.20 14.13
N ALA A 597 -6.56 -21.88 15.43
CA ALA A 597 -6.49 -22.88 16.49
C ALA A 597 -7.72 -23.79 16.55
N ASP A 598 -8.88 -23.34 16.05
CA ASP A 598 -10.10 -24.16 16.01
C ASP A 598 -9.93 -25.38 15.10
N VAL A 599 -9.08 -25.33 14.08
CA VAL A 599 -8.86 -26.41 13.09
C VAL A 599 -7.59 -27.25 13.36
N LEU A 600 -6.94 -27.08 14.51
CA LEU A 600 -5.73 -27.83 14.89
C LEU A 600 -6.03 -28.93 15.93
N SER A 601 -5.31 -30.04 15.82
CA SER A 601 -5.44 -31.20 16.73
C SER A 601 -4.31 -31.34 17.73
N VAL A 602 -3.12 -30.81 17.40
CA VAL A 602 -1.93 -30.78 18.26
C VAL A 602 -1.10 -29.57 17.86
N GLY A 603 -0.32 -29.03 18.79
CA GLY A 603 0.58 -27.93 18.48
C GLY A 603 1.99 -28.16 18.99
N ALA A 604 2.92 -27.32 18.53
CA ALA A 604 4.26 -27.26 19.06
C ALA A 604 4.71 -25.82 19.37
N VAL A 605 5.53 -25.67 20.41
CA VAL A 605 6.29 -24.45 20.68
C VAL A 605 7.75 -24.68 20.30
N GLY A 606 8.27 -23.79 19.46
CA GLY A 606 9.61 -23.88 18.91
C GLY A 606 10.72 -23.72 19.95
N ALA A 607 11.90 -24.26 19.65
CA ALA A 607 13.04 -24.24 20.57
C ALA A 607 13.50 -22.82 20.98
N ARG A 608 13.20 -21.79 20.18
CA ARG A 608 13.53 -20.38 20.47
C ARG A 608 12.47 -19.66 21.29
N THR A 609 11.27 -20.24 21.41
CA THR A 609 10.13 -19.64 22.12
C THR A 609 9.69 -20.49 23.31
N THR A 610 10.27 -21.67 23.54
CA THR A 610 10.02 -22.50 24.74
C THR A 610 10.28 -21.74 26.05
N GLU A 611 11.26 -20.85 26.09
CA GLU A 611 11.56 -20.00 27.25
C GLU A 611 10.70 -18.72 27.32
N SER A 612 9.94 -18.41 26.26
CA SER A 612 9.10 -17.22 26.20
C SER A 612 7.88 -17.38 27.10
N GLN A 613 7.76 -16.49 28.08
CA GLN A 613 6.59 -16.43 28.95
C GLN A 613 5.28 -16.29 28.16
N LEU A 614 5.25 -15.42 27.15
CA LEU A 614 4.08 -15.22 26.27
C LEU A 614 3.61 -16.51 25.59
N HIS A 615 4.54 -17.37 25.17
CA HIS A 615 4.20 -18.64 24.53
C HIS A 615 3.73 -19.70 25.54
N ARG A 616 4.26 -19.68 26.77
CA ARG A 616 3.80 -20.53 27.86
C ARG A 616 2.37 -20.15 28.28
N GLU A 617 2.11 -18.86 28.44
CA GLU A 617 0.79 -18.31 28.73
C GLU A 617 -0.22 -18.65 27.63
N LEU A 618 0.15 -18.47 26.35
CA LEU A 618 -0.66 -18.90 25.22
C LEU A 618 -0.98 -20.40 25.29
N ALA A 619 0.04 -21.24 25.44
CA ALA A 619 -0.11 -22.70 25.43
C ALA A 619 -1.00 -23.21 26.58
N SER A 620 -1.02 -22.52 27.72
CA SER A 620 -1.94 -22.82 28.83
C SER A 620 -3.42 -22.63 28.49
N GLY A 621 -3.73 -21.90 27.42
CA GLY A 621 -5.10 -21.65 26.95
C GLY A 621 -5.47 -22.36 25.65
N LEU A 622 -4.54 -23.09 25.03
CA LEU A 622 -4.82 -23.81 23.79
C LEU A 622 -5.68 -25.05 24.05
N SER A 623 -6.66 -25.28 23.17
CA SER A 623 -7.65 -26.36 23.32
C SER A 623 -7.19 -27.72 22.78
N PHE A 624 -5.88 -27.96 22.75
CA PHE A 624 -5.25 -29.18 22.23
C PHE A 624 -3.87 -29.41 22.89
N PRO A 625 -3.32 -30.63 22.81
CA PRO A 625 -2.00 -30.95 23.34
C PRO A 625 -0.87 -30.13 22.72
N VAL A 626 0.11 -29.72 23.53
CA VAL A 626 1.23 -28.86 23.09
C VAL A 626 2.58 -29.49 23.41
N GLY A 627 3.40 -29.67 22.38
CA GLY A 627 4.77 -30.15 22.53
C GLY A 627 5.79 -29.00 22.65
N PHE A 628 6.64 -29.02 23.67
CA PHE A 628 7.71 -28.04 23.87
C PHE A 628 9.06 -28.60 23.43
N LYS A 629 9.70 -27.95 22.45
CA LYS A 629 11.03 -28.35 22.00
C LYS A 629 12.10 -28.02 23.05
N ASN A 630 13.07 -28.91 23.24
CA ASN A 630 14.26 -28.61 24.02
C ASN A 630 15.04 -27.42 23.42
N GLY A 631 15.85 -26.75 24.25
CA GLY A 631 16.63 -25.57 23.87
C GLY A 631 17.54 -25.84 22.68
N THR A 632 17.90 -24.80 21.92
CA THR A 632 18.73 -24.97 20.71
C THR A 632 20.11 -25.57 20.99
N ASP A 633 20.59 -25.43 22.23
CA ASP A 633 21.84 -25.98 22.74
C ASP A 633 21.72 -27.45 23.23
N GLY A 634 20.51 -28.01 23.23
CA GLY A 634 20.22 -29.37 23.70
C GLY A 634 19.64 -29.44 25.12
N THR A 635 19.48 -28.31 25.82
CA THR A 635 19.00 -28.33 27.21
C THR A 635 17.52 -28.68 27.30
N LEU A 636 17.22 -29.66 28.17
CA LEU A 636 15.86 -30.14 28.40
C LEU A 636 15.11 -29.32 29.46
N GLY A 637 15.83 -28.70 30.41
CA GLY A 637 15.24 -27.96 31.53
C GLY A 637 14.23 -26.90 31.10
N VAL A 638 14.53 -26.15 30.04
CA VAL A 638 13.64 -25.10 29.51
C VAL A 638 12.26 -25.61 29.09
N ALA A 639 12.19 -26.85 28.55
CA ALA A 639 10.95 -27.49 28.14
C ALA A 639 10.19 -28.07 29.35
N ILE A 640 10.92 -28.62 30.33
CA ILE A 640 10.33 -29.08 31.60
C ILE A 640 9.70 -27.92 32.36
N ASP A 641 10.40 -26.79 32.46
CA ASP A 641 9.90 -25.57 33.13
C ASP A 641 8.67 -25.02 32.40
N ALA A 642 8.67 -25.07 31.06
CA ALA A 642 7.51 -24.69 30.27
C ALA A 642 6.28 -25.55 30.60
N ILE A 643 6.43 -26.88 30.62
CA ILE A 643 5.35 -27.82 30.99
C ILE A 643 4.88 -27.57 32.43
N GLY A 644 5.82 -27.32 33.35
CA GLY A 644 5.53 -26.97 34.73
C GLY A 644 4.72 -25.67 34.86
N ALA A 645 4.97 -24.68 34.00
CA ALA A 645 4.24 -23.41 34.00
C ALA A 645 2.85 -23.51 33.34
N VAL A 646 2.74 -24.20 32.19
CA VAL A 646 1.52 -24.17 31.36
C VAL A 646 0.34 -24.95 31.94
N LYS A 647 0.58 -25.86 32.89
CA LYS A 647 -0.49 -26.57 33.62
C LYS A 647 -1.27 -25.68 34.59
N HIS A 648 -0.82 -24.44 34.84
CA HIS A 648 -1.45 -23.50 35.75
C HIS A 648 -2.29 -22.44 34.99
N PRO A 649 -3.26 -21.80 35.64
CA PRO A 649 -3.96 -20.62 35.13
C PRO A 649 -3.01 -19.43 34.90
N HIS A 650 -3.20 -18.71 33.79
CA HIS A 650 -2.47 -17.48 33.47
C HIS A 650 -3.42 -16.34 33.08
N HIS A 651 -2.93 -15.10 33.16
CA HIS A 651 -3.58 -13.92 32.60
C HIS A 651 -2.60 -13.15 31.71
N PHE A 652 -2.96 -12.92 30.45
CA PHE A 652 -2.06 -12.27 29.49
C PHE A 652 -2.81 -11.42 28.46
N LEU A 653 -2.09 -10.53 27.79
CA LEU A 653 -2.64 -9.67 26.74
C LEU A 653 -2.70 -10.44 25.41
N SER A 654 -3.87 -10.47 24.78
CA SER A 654 -4.07 -11.04 23.45
C SER A 654 -5.22 -10.31 22.74
N VAL A 655 -5.66 -10.83 21.58
CA VAL A 655 -6.79 -10.31 20.84
C VAL A 655 -8.00 -11.24 20.96
N THR A 656 -9.18 -10.65 21.04
CA THR A 656 -10.47 -11.35 21.03
C THR A 656 -10.87 -11.74 19.61
N LYS A 657 -11.92 -12.57 19.46
CA LYS A 657 -12.44 -12.93 18.13
C LYS A 657 -12.86 -11.72 17.29
N PRO A 658 -13.44 -10.64 17.83
CA PRO A 658 -13.66 -9.39 17.09
C PRO A 658 -12.41 -8.56 16.74
N GLY A 659 -11.21 -8.98 17.14
CA GLY A 659 -9.95 -8.28 16.83
C GLY A 659 -9.55 -7.18 17.81
N VAL A 660 -10.21 -7.08 18.97
CA VAL A 660 -9.89 -6.08 20.01
C VAL A 660 -8.95 -6.69 21.05
N VAL A 661 -7.96 -5.92 21.52
CA VAL A 661 -7.06 -6.32 22.60
C VAL A 661 -7.84 -6.54 23.90
N ALA A 662 -7.54 -7.64 24.61
CA ALA A 662 -8.16 -7.98 25.88
C ALA A 662 -7.19 -8.74 26.80
N ILE A 663 -7.58 -8.81 28.07
CA ILE A 663 -6.99 -9.71 29.06
C ILE A 663 -7.63 -11.09 28.88
N VAL A 664 -6.82 -12.10 28.59
CA VAL A 664 -7.24 -13.50 28.47
C VAL A 664 -6.87 -14.23 29.75
N GLY A 665 -7.85 -14.90 30.38
CA GLY A 665 -7.63 -15.82 31.49
C GLY A 665 -7.68 -17.27 31.01
N THR A 666 -6.71 -18.09 31.41
CA THR A 666 -6.63 -19.52 31.07
C THR A 666 -6.81 -20.39 32.30
N VAL A 667 -7.13 -21.68 32.08
CA VAL A 667 -7.30 -22.67 33.15
C VAL A 667 -6.07 -23.57 33.34
N GLY A 668 -5.09 -23.48 32.43
CA GLY A 668 -3.98 -24.41 32.35
C GLY A 668 -4.21 -25.51 31.31
N ASN A 669 -3.12 -26.07 30.80
CA ASN A 669 -3.11 -27.17 29.84
C ASN A 669 -2.22 -28.31 30.37
N GLU A 670 -2.86 -29.39 30.83
CA GLU A 670 -2.18 -30.56 31.39
C GLU A 670 -1.63 -31.50 30.30
N ASP A 671 -2.10 -31.36 29.05
CA ASP A 671 -1.77 -32.25 27.93
C ASP A 671 -0.50 -31.79 27.19
N CYS A 672 0.52 -31.39 27.94
CA CYS A 672 1.79 -30.91 27.38
C CYS A 672 2.90 -31.96 27.49
N PHE A 673 3.80 -31.98 26.51
CA PHE A 673 4.88 -32.97 26.44
C PHE A 673 6.17 -32.37 25.89
N VAL A 674 7.31 -33.05 26.10
CA VAL A 674 8.61 -32.64 25.59
C VAL A 674 8.82 -33.15 24.17
N ILE A 675 9.49 -32.34 23.33
CA ILE A 675 10.02 -32.75 22.03
C ILE A 675 11.57 -32.67 22.05
N LEU A 676 12.23 -33.82 21.90
CA LEU A 676 13.68 -33.93 21.75
C LEU A 676 14.06 -33.71 20.27
N ARG A 677 14.91 -32.72 19.97
CA ARG A 677 15.25 -32.29 18.60
C ARG A 677 16.74 -32.11 18.32
N GLY A 678 17.59 -32.63 19.19
CA GLY A 678 19.04 -32.47 19.22
C GLY A 678 19.46 -31.16 19.87
N GLY A 679 20.73 -30.81 19.72
CA GLY A 679 21.41 -29.67 20.35
C GLY A 679 22.59 -29.20 19.52
N THR A 680 23.18 -28.06 19.86
CA THR A 680 24.58 -27.79 19.47
C THR A 680 25.54 -28.79 20.11
N LYS A 681 25.14 -29.41 21.24
CA LYS A 681 25.86 -30.50 21.92
C LYS A 681 25.81 -31.84 21.19
N GLY A 682 24.97 -32.01 20.17
CA GLY A 682 24.81 -33.26 19.42
C GLY A 682 23.35 -33.72 19.30
N THR A 683 23.19 -34.94 18.84
CA THR A 683 21.89 -35.62 18.72
C THR A 683 21.38 -36.08 20.09
N ASN A 684 20.07 -36.24 20.27
CA ASN A 684 19.48 -36.69 21.54
C ASN A 684 18.33 -37.69 21.36
N TYR A 685 18.49 -38.64 20.42
CA TYR A 685 17.50 -39.68 20.11
C TYR A 685 17.95 -41.11 20.45
N ASP A 686 19.22 -41.28 20.82
CA ASP A 686 19.78 -42.57 21.25
C ASP A 686 19.25 -42.97 22.64
N ALA A 687 19.40 -44.25 22.98
CA ALA A 687 18.84 -44.82 24.21
C ALA A 687 19.36 -44.16 25.49
N GLU A 688 20.61 -43.68 25.53
CA GLU A 688 21.14 -43.01 26.72
C GLU A 688 20.51 -41.62 26.86
N SER A 689 20.39 -40.86 25.76
CA SER A 689 19.65 -39.59 25.74
C SER A 689 18.19 -39.75 26.18
N ILE A 690 17.49 -40.81 25.75
CA ILE A 690 16.12 -41.09 26.18
C ILE A 690 16.05 -41.41 27.67
N LYS A 691 17.00 -42.22 28.18
CA LYS A 691 17.10 -42.55 29.60
C LYS A 691 17.36 -41.31 30.47
N GLU A 692 18.27 -40.44 30.05
CA GLU A 692 18.53 -39.15 30.72
C GLU A 692 17.28 -38.26 30.73
N ALA A 693 16.59 -38.15 29.58
CA ALA A 693 15.35 -37.38 29.48
C ALA A 693 14.26 -37.92 30.42
N LYS A 694 14.07 -39.24 30.47
CA LYS A 694 13.14 -39.90 31.40
C LYS A 694 13.47 -39.59 32.85
N ALA A 695 14.75 -39.69 33.23
CA ALA A 695 15.20 -39.38 34.59
C ALA A 695 14.93 -37.90 34.96
N ALA A 696 15.16 -36.97 34.04
CA ALA A 696 14.89 -35.56 34.25
C ALA A 696 13.39 -35.26 34.39
N LEU A 697 12.54 -35.86 33.54
CA LEU A 697 11.08 -35.73 33.61
C LEU A 697 10.53 -36.27 34.93
N ALA A 698 10.98 -37.46 35.33
CA ALA A 698 10.58 -38.09 36.59
C ALA A 698 11.00 -37.25 37.81
N LYS A 699 12.23 -36.71 37.81
CA LYS A 699 12.73 -35.84 38.88
C LYS A 699 11.88 -34.57 39.04
N SER A 700 11.35 -34.03 37.96
CA SER A 700 10.52 -32.82 37.98
C SER A 700 9.02 -33.09 38.15
N GLY A 701 8.61 -34.35 38.31
CA GLY A 701 7.21 -34.73 38.50
C GLY A 701 6.30 -34.41 37.31
N VAL A 702 6.87 -34.32 36.10
CA VAL A 702 6.11 -34.14 34.85
C VAL A 702 5.94 -35.49 34.15
N ASN A 703 5.01 -35.56 33.21
CA ASN A 703 4.76 -36.78 32.44
C ASN A 703 6.05 -37.27 31.76
N GLY A 704 6.40 -38.54 32.01
CA GLY A 704 7.63 -39.16 31.49
C GLY A 704 7.59 -39.51 29.99
N ARG A 705 6.47 -39.23 29.31
CA ARG A 705 6.30 -39.48 27.88
C ARG A 705 6.81 -38.30 27.04
N LEU A 706 7.53 -38.61 25.97
CA LEU A 706 8.20 -37.63 25.11
C LEU A 706 8.07 -37.96 23.63
N MET A 707 8.21 -36.94 22.80
CA MET A 707 8.30 -37.04 21.35
C MET A 707 9.74 -36.81 20.89
N VAL A 708 10.16 -37.49 19.82
CA VAL A 708 11.47 -37.26 19.18
C VAL A 708 11.32 -36.73 17.76
N ASP A 709 11.90 -35.57 17.50
CA ASP A 709 12.03 -34.97 16.18
C ASP A 709 13.21 -35.63 15.44
N CYS A 710 12.91 -36.31 14.34
CA CYS A 710 13.88 -37.01 13.51
C CYS A 710 14.71 -36.06 12.64
N SER A 711 14.25 -34.82 12.45
CA SER A 711 14.89 -33.80 11.62
C SER A 711 15.87 -32.93 12.45
N HIS A 712 16.10 -31.68 12.02
CA HIS A 712 16.81 -30.64 12.76
C HIS A 712 18.18 -31.10 13.31
N GLY A 713 18.42 -30.93 14.62
CA GLY A 713 19.67 -31.30 15.26
C GLY A 713 19.91 -32.80 15.22
N ASN A 714 18.86 -33.61 15.32
CA ASN A 714 18.95 -35.07 15.30
C ASN A 714 19.32 -35.63 13.92
N SER A 715 18.90 -34.97 12.84
CA SER A 715 19.34 -35.33 11.48
C SER A 715 20.71 -34.77 11.10
N LEU A 716 21.34 -33.97 11.98
CA LEU A 716 22.51 -33.13 11.64
C LEU A 716 22.24 -32.22 10.43
N LYS A 717 21.00 -31.74 10.31
CA LYS A 717 20.48 -30.97 9.16
C LYS A 717 20.61 -31.68 7.81
N ASN A 718 20.63 -33.01 7.80
CA ASN A 718 20.63 -33.81 6.60
C ASN A 718 19.38 -34.71 6.58
N HIS A 719 18.43 -34.38 5.71
CA HIS A 719 17.16 -35.11 5.57
C HIS A 719 17.33 -36.62 5.37
N LYS A 720 18.41 -37.08 4.71
CA LYS A 720 18.73 -38.50 4.51
C LYS A 720 19.09 -39.25 5.79
N ASN A 721 19.30 -38.55 6.90
CA ASN A 721 19.49 -39.16 8.21
C ASN A 721 18.17 -39.36 8.96
N GLN A 722 17.07 -38.72 8.57
CA GLN A 722 15.78 -38.92 9.25
C GLN A 722 15.34 -40.40 9.29
N PRO A 723 15.45 -41.19 8.20
CA PRO A 723 15.12 -42.62 8.25
C PRO A 723 16.02 -43.42 9.21
N LYS A 724 17.28 -43.02 9.36
CA LYS A 724 18.21 -43.66 10.31
C LYS A 724 17.81 -43.36 11.76
N VAL A 725 17.45 -42.11 12.05
CA VAL A 725 16.93 -41.72 13.37
C VAL A 725 15.65 -42.49 13.68
N ALA A 726 14.71 -42.55 12.73
CA ALA A 726 13.48 -43.30 12.88
C ALA A 726 13.72 -44.80 13.10
N ALA A 727 14.70 -45.41 12.41
CA ALA A 727 15.08 -46.80 12.62
C ALA A 727 15.66 -47.06 14.03
N THR A 728 16.51 -46.16 14.54
CA THR A 728 17.03 -46.24 15.93
C THR A 728 15.92 -46.11 16.96
N LEU A 729 14.93 -45.25 16.72
CA LEU A 729 13.76 -45.12 17.59
C LEU A 729 12.85 -46.35 17.50
N ALA A 730 12.64 -46.88 16.29
CA ALA A 730 11.89 -48.12 16.06
C ALA A 730 12.52 -49.31 16.81
N GLU A 731 13.85 -49.42 16.81
CA GLU A 731 14.56 -50.45 17.59
C GLU A 731 14.27 -50.32 19.10
N GLN A 732 14.38 -49.12 19.66
CA GLN A 732 14.06 -48.87 21.08
C GLN A 732 12.60 -49.21 21.41
N ILE A 733 11.66 -48.76 20.57
CA ILE A 733 10.23 -49.04 20.70
C ILE A 733 9.98 -50.55 20.66
N SER A 734 10.55 -51.26 19.69
CA SER A 734 10.37 -52.72 19.54
C SER A 734 10.85 -53.53 20.75
N LYS A 735 11.85 -53.02 21.48
CA LYS A 735 12.39 -53.62 22.71
C LYS A 735 11.58 -53.30 23.97
N GLY A 736 10.46 -52.58 23.85
CA GLY A 736 9.59 -52.26 24.98
C GLY A 736 9.66 -50.81 25.48
N GLU A 737 10.35 -49.89 24.79
CA GLU A 737 10.37 -48.50 25.25
C GLU A 737 8.98 -47.83 25.12
N GLU A 738 8.42 -47.42 26.26
CA GLU A 738 7.08 -46.83 26.38
C GLU A 738 7.09 -45.29 26.49
N ALA A 739 8.22 -44.70 26.87
CA ALA A 739 8.37 -43.26 27.03
C ALA A 739 8.34 -42.53 25.68
N ILE A 740 8.81 -43.16 24.61
CA ILE A 740 8.68 -42.63 23.25
C ILE A 740 7.21 -42.77 22.84
N MET A 741 6.44 -41.71 23.04
CA MET A 741 5.01 -41.65 22.69
C MET A 741 4.77 -41.18 21.26
N GLY A 742 5.77 -40.53 20.65
CA GLY A 742 5.65 -40.05 19.30
C GLY A 742 6.95 -39.64 18.64
N VAL A 743 6.85 -39.40 17.34
CA VAL A 743 7.95 -38.89 16.50
C VAL A 743 7.47 -37.74 15.62
N MET A 744 8.40 -36.86 15.26
CA MET A 744 8.18 -35.77 14.29
C MET A 744 9.11 -35.95 13.09
N ILE A 745 8.57 -35.89 11.87
CA ILE A 745 9.30 -36.15 10.62
C ILE A 745 8.97 -35.04 9.60
N GLU A 746 10.00 -34.56 8.90
CA GLU A 746 9.85 -33.62 7.80
C GLU A 746 9.92 -34.35 6.46
N SER A 747 8.78 -34.46 5.80
CA SER A 747 8.56 -35.21 4.56
C SER A 747 7.75 -34.40 3.56
N ASN A 748 7.97 -34.63 2.27
CA ASN A 748 7.19 -33.99 1.21
C ASN A 748 6.94 -35.00 0.08
N ILE A 749 6.25 -34.58 -0.98
CA ILE A 749 6.05 -35.41 -2.18
C ILE A 749 7.41 -35.81 -2.76
N ASN A 750 8.33 -34.85 -2.87
CA ASN A 750 9.68 -35.04 -3.39
C ASN A 750 10.74 -34.69 -2.33
N GLU A 751 11.88 -35.39 -2.35
CA GLU A 751 12.96 -35.18 -1.38
C GLU A 751 13.71 -33.84 -1.57
N GLY A 752 14.47 -33.44 -0.55
CA GLY A 752 15.37 -32.31 -0.60
C GLY A 752 14.71 -30.96 -0.30
N ALA A 753 15.40 -29.89 -0.70
CA ALA A 753 14.93 -28.51 -0.64
C ALA A 753 15.42 -27.73 -1.86
N GLN A 754 14.73 -26.63 -2.16
CA GLN A 754 15.06 -25.70 -3.22
C GLN A 754 15.04 -24.25 -2.71
N LYS A 755 15.72 -23.35 -3.42
CA LYS A 755 15.60 -21.90 -3.20
C LYS A 755 14.52 -21.35 -4.11
N VAL A 756 13.89 -20.24 -3.69
CA VAL A 756 13.01 -19.47 -4.57
C VAL A 756 13.87 -18.87 -5.69
N PRO A 757 13.56 -19.16 -6.97
CA PRO A 757 14.34 -18.66 -8.10
C PRO A 757 13.95 -17.20 -8.44
N PRO A 758 14.70 -16.50 -9.30
CA PRO A 758 14.40 -15.10 -9.68
C PRO A 758 13.02 -14.92 -10.31
N GLU A 759 12.50 -15.93 -10.99
CA GLU A 759 11.15 -15.95 -11.59
C GLU A 759 10.03 -16.13 -10.55
N GLY A 760 10.39 -16.20 -9.26
CA GLY A 760 9.46 -16.33 -8.14
C GLY A 760 8.79 -17.71 -8.10
N LYS A 761 7.52 -17.73 -7.67
CA LYS A 761 6.72 -18.96 -7.50
C LYS A 761 6.64 -19.81 -8.78
N ALA A 762 6.64 -19.19 -9.97
CA ALA A 762 6.49 -19.89 -11.24
C ALA A 762 7.65 -20.84 -11.57
N GLY A 763 8.85 -20.61 -11.02
CA GLY A 763 10.02 -21.45 -11.24
C GLY A 763 10.20 -22.59 -10.22
N LEU A 764 9.29 -22.75 -9.26
CA LEU A 764 9.43 -23.76 -8.19
C LEU A 764 9.11 -25.17 -8.70
N LYS A 765 9.95 -26.13 -8.32
CA LYS A 765 9.66 -27.55 -8.52
C LYS A 765 8.50 -27.96 -7.61
N TYR A 766 7.50 -28.61 -8.20
CA TYR A 766 6.33 -29.12 -7.49
C TYR A 766 6.72 -30.07 -6.35
N GLY A 767 6.10 -29.91 -5.17
CA GLY A 767 6.25 -30.84 -4.06
C GLY A 767 7.66 -30.93 -3.43
N VAL A 768 8.53 -29.93 -3.66
CA VAL A 768 9.87 -29.82 -3.03
C VAL A 768 9.87 -28.63 -2.07
N SER A 769 10.34 -28.83 -0.84
CA SER A 769 10.36 -27.78 0.20
C SER A 769 11.19 -26.56 -0.22
N ILE A 770 10.73 -25.35 0.12
CA ILE A 770 11.51 -24.09 -0.02
C ILE A 770 12.21 -23.66 1.28
N THR A 771 12.18 -24.53 2.30
CA THR A 771 12.75 -24.29 3.63
C THR A 771 13.76 -25.39 3.97
N ASP A 772 13.54 -26.16 5.05
CA ASP A 772 14.43 -27.29 5.36
C ASP A 772 14.14 -28.46 4.43
N ALA A 773 15.18 -29.26 4.17
CA ALA A 773 15.09 -30.41 3.29
C ALA A 773 14.24 -31.51 3.91
N CYS A 774 13.38 -32.13 3.09
CA CYS A 774 12.46 -33.18 3.51
C CYS A 774 12.87 -34.53 2.91
N ILE A 775 12.45 -35.64 3.52
CA ILE A 775 12.47 -36.94 2.84
C ILE A 775 11.37 -37.02 1.77
N GLY A 776 11.57 -37.86 0.75
CA GLY A 776 10.59 -38.09 -0.30
C GLY A 776 9.44 -39.01 0.14
N TRP A 777 8.50 -39.26 -0.76
CA TRP A 777 7.31 -40.08 -0.48
C TRP A 777 7.67 -41.55 -0.20
N GLU A 778 8.61 -42.12 -0.96
CA GLU A 778 9.03 -43.51 -0.84
C GLU A 778 9.67 -43.79 0.53
N ASP A 779 10.56 -42.88 0.97
CA ASP A 779 11.15 -42.93 2.30
C ASP A 779 10.08 -42.75 3.40
N THR A 780 9.08 -41.89 3.15
CA THR A 780 7.96 -41.68 4.07
C THR A 780 7.18 -42.97 4.31
N GLU A 781 6.85 -43.70 3.24
CA GLU A 781 6.17 -45.00 3.33
C GLU A 781 7.01 -46.03 4.10
N SER A 782 8.31 -46.12 3.79
CA SER A 782 9.22 -47.06 4.44
C SER A 782 9.38 -46.76 5.94
N VAL A 783 9.48 -45.48 6.32
CA VAL A 783 9.62 -45.07 7.73
C VAL A 783 8.34 -45.38 8.52
N LEU A 784 7.17 -45.06 7.97
CA LEU A 784 5.88 -45.35 8.62
C LEU A 784 5.66 -46.85 8.79
N GLU A 785 6.00 -47.67 7.79
CA GLU A 785 5.93 -49.13 7.91
C GLU A 785 6.86 -49.65 9.02
N GLY A 786 8.10 -49.17 9.09
CA GLY A 786 9.06 -49.55 10.12
C GLY A 786 8.57 -49.22 11.54
N LEU A 787 8.02 -48.02 11.72
CA LEU A 787 7.44 -47.59 13.00
C LEU A 787 6.21 -48.41 13.39
N ALA A 788 5.33 -48.73 12.43
CA ALA A 788 4.16 -49.58 12.69
C ALA A 788 4.58 -50.98 13.16
N LYS A 789 5.55 -51.60 12.48
CA LYS A 789 6.12 -52.91 12.88
C LYS A 789 6.73 -52.87 14.28
N ALA A 790 7.46 -51.80 14.63
CA ALA A 790 8.02 -51.64 15.96
C ALA A 790 6.95 -51.56 17.05
N ILE A 791 5.81 -50.91 16.79
CA ILE A 791 4.68 -50.85 17.73
C ILE A 791 4.01 -52.21 17.89
N GLN A 792 3.86 -52.97 16.80
CA GLN A 792 3.36 -54.35 16.88
C GLN A 792 4.26 -55.21 17.78
N GLN A 793 5.58 -55.17 17.56
CA GLN A 793 6.57 -55.89 18.37
C GLN A 793 6.57 -55.43 19.84
N ARG A 794 6.48 -54.11 20.10
CA ARG A 794 6.37 -53.58 21.47
C ARG A 794 5.21 -54.21 22.22
N ARG A 795 4.05 -54.34 21.58
CA ARG A 795 2.86 -54.93 22.20
C ARG A 795 3.03 -56.42 22.49
N GLU A 796 3.79 -57.15 21.68
CA GLU A 796 4.14 -58.56 21.95
C GLU A 796 5.06 -58.68 23.16
N VAL A 797 6.11 -57.85 23.23
CA VAL A 797 7.05 -57.81 24.36
C VAL A 797 6.30 -57.49 25.66
N LEU A 798 5.50 -56.43 25.70
CA LEU A 798 4.75 -56.03 26.91
C LEU A 798 3.72 -57.07 27.35
N LYS A 799 3.07 -57.78 26.41
CA LYS A 799 2.19 -58.91 26.74
C LYS A 799 2.96 -60.05 27.39
N SER A 800 4.15 -60.39 26.88
CA SER A 800 4.98 -61.46 27.44
C SER A 800 5.46 -61.14 28.86
N THR A 801 5.85 -59.89 29.13
CA THR A 801 6.27 -59.43 30.45
C THR A 801 5.13 -59.47 31.47
N ASN A 802 3.93 -59.02 31.09
CA ASN A 802 2.75 -59.04 31.97
C ASN A 802 2.19 -60.46 32.22
N SER A 803 2.53 -61.45 31.38
CA SER A 803 2.17 -62.86 31.61
C SER A 803 3.16 -63.62 32.49
N GLN A 804 4.32 -63.02 32.83
CA GLN A 804 5.35 -63.60 33.70
C GLN A 804 5.43 -62.94 35.09
N SER A 805 4.77 -61.79 35.27
CA SER A 805 4.53 -61.12 36.57
C SER A 805 3.19 -61.52 37.15
#